data_AF-A0A3M6YK66-F1
#
_entry.id   AF-A0A3M6YK66-F1
#
_cell.length_a   1.000
_cell.length_b   1.000
_cell.length_c   1.000
_cell.angle_alpha   90.00
_cell.angle_beta   90.00
_cell.angle_gamma   90.00
#
_symmetry.space_group_name_H-M   'P 1'
#
loop_
_entity.id
_entity.type
_entity.pdbx_description
1 polymer ?
#
loop_
_entity_poly.entity_id
_entity_poly.type
_entity_poly.pdbx_seq_one_letter_code
_entity_poly.pdbx_strand_id
1 'polypeptide(L)'
;PSFVWKVLFDHLHSRKEKTFKRFSEEVITEGFFASSSSTERKAFGLQIIRLAVSSAPGPYLRYILSQTVLRTVINHRGEANRTLFEAAKLPLDQIVQRTKHEPAVADMFFSPMALHGAFDQSTKSKTIEGLLQHADVEALQRIVATVNNLVAQPKTETSDQVDSRRRVLADVLLTALRNNREQSRLLGQGQGLAAWARDVFHILTSFGYVAAEPLPSPPLSEASRSIFRSRLMSCLNSVMDQSPSTAVAASTYALNFLHDSRKEAHKKLSKQAAETLRAARKHAQGMEGSDNAGVAAQAYKLLFNLSMLQVYNEEIDSVEALQDLNNTFDGKQSGGEATTMLVELLLSFVSKPSALFRKLAEQVFAAFAAEMTSDGLQSLIDILEQKEGLSGQQALFQDQNDENARMEDATSEQQSEDDGIDVEDMSDVELVNGDEAGSESDASEDDADDSSSSKSDSAEASGDDEEAVFDRKLADALGTAKAEEGSDDDDESDMDDEQMMALEPHLTNIFKERKKDASKKQEGKDAKENIVNFKNRVLDLLSIYVKGQYGQTLALDLIVPLTILVRTSTSKPTSEKGFAVLKQYFDSCSKHKTLPQPQDQEACLSVLQTVHEEMKKGGSKLHANACSRSSLFLAKVLVALDPKHYPQIAQMYATLQSQWYLDPKSKIHGSVFTEWTSWSLATRKQQGSK
;
A
#
# COMPACT_ATOMS: atom_id res chain seq x y z
N PRO A 1 46.14 16.73 3.87
CA PRO A 1 46.22 16.49 5.34
C PRO A 1 46.89 15.18 5.78
N SER A 2 46.92 14.14 4.93
CA SER A 2 46.75 12.76 5.41
C SER A 2 47.88 12.15 6.25
N PHE A 3 49.15 12.47 6.02
CA PHE A 3 50.23 11.79 6.75
C PHE A 3 50.35 12.23 8.21
N VAL A 4 50.45 13.53 8.47
CA VAL A 4 50.62 14.07 9.83
C VAL A 4 49.44 13.70 10.72
N TRP A 5 48.22 13.82 10.19
CA TRP A 5 47.01 13.49 10.95
C TRP A 5 46.86 12.00 11.25
N LYS A 6 47.33 11.12 10.35
CA LYS A 6 47.41 9.68 10.65
C LYS A 6 48.35 9.42 11.82
N VAL A 7 49.57 9.95 11.77
CA VAL A 7 50.56 9.79 12.84
C VAL A 7 50.06 10.37 14.17
N LEU A 8 49.37 11.52 14.13
CA LEU A 8 48.75 12.10 15.32
C LEU A 8 47.66 11.21 15.90
N PHE A 9 46.76 10.68 15.06
CA PHE A 9 45.72 9.76 15.51
C PHE A 9 46.32 8.47 16.08
N ASP A 10 47.30 7.88 15.42
CA ASP A 10 48.01 6.69 15.93
C ASP A 10 48.61 6.94 17.32
N HIS A 11 49.24 8.11 17.50
CA HIS A 11 49.75 8.51 18.81
C HIS A 11 48.63 8.69 19.84
N LEU A 12 47.56 9.40 19.49
CA LEU A 12 46.43 9.65 20.38
C LEU A 12 45.70 8.36 20.77
N HIS A 13 45.59 7.40 19.85
CA HIS A 13 44.94 6.12 20.10
C HIS A 13 45.73 5.26 21.11
N SER A 14 47.06 5.42 21.15
CA SER A 14 47.94 4.76 22.14
C SER A 14 47.86 5.37 23.55
N ARG A 15 47.20 6.53 23.71
CA ARG A 15 47.02 7.19 25.01
C ARG A 15 45.71 6.76 25.67
N LYS A 16 45.46 7.26 26.89
CA LYS A 16 44.21 7.02 27.63
C LYS A 16 43.03 7.69 26.91
N GLU A 17 41.86 7.05 26.95
CA GLU A 17 40.60 7.54 26.36
C GLU A 17 40.29 9.00 26.72
N LYS A 18 40.54 9.39 27.98
CA LYS A 18 40.33 10.77 28.46
C LYS A 18 41.16 11.81 27.67
N THR A 19 42.35 11.44 27.21
CA THR A 19 43.21 12.30 26.39
C THR A 19 42.59 12.49 25.00
N PHE A 20 42.08 11.41 24.39
CA PHE A 20 41.39 11.49 23.10
C PHE A 20 40.10 12.31 23.20
N LYS A 21 39.31 12.11 24.26
CA LYS A 21 38.11 12.92 24.53
C LYS A 21 38.44 14.41 24.60
N ARG A 22 39.43 14.80 25.41
CA ARG A 22 39.86 16.19 25.54
C ARG A 22 40.35 16.77 24.21
N PHE A 23 41.09 15.99 23.44
CA PHE A 23 41.53 16.38 22.09
C PHE A 23 40.34 16.64 21.16
N SER A 24 39.34 15.76 21.17
CA SER A 24 38.14 15.94 20.33
C SER A 24 37.31 17.17 20.74
N GLU A 25 37.28 17.51 22.03
CA GLU A 25 36.62 18.72 22.52
C GLU A 25 37.41 19.98 22.10
N GLU A 26 38.68 20.09 22.49
CA GLU A 26 39.46 21.33 22.30
C GLU A 26 39.89 21.56 20.85
N VAL A 27 40.33 20.52 20.14
CA VAL A 27 40.94 20.66 18.80
C VAL A 27 39.93 20.45 17.70
N ILE A 28 39.09 19.40 17.82
CA ILE A 28 38.09 19.12 16.79
C ILE A 28 36.91 20.07 16.94
N THR A 29 36.22 20.02 18.08
CA THR A 29 34.96 20.75 18.28
C THR A 29 35.20 22.26 18.35
N GLU A 30 35.99 22.74 19.32
CA GLU A 30 36.26 24.18 19.49
C GLU A 30 37.26 24.71 18.45
N GLY A 31 38.18 23.86 17.99
CA GLY A 31 39.20 24.26 17.03
C GLY A 31 38.69 24.36 15.59
N PHE A 32 38.05 23.34 15.03
CA PHE A 32 37.64 23.34 13.61
C PHE A 32 36.18 23.74 13.38
N PHE A 33 35.32 23.50 14.37
CA PHE A 33 33.87 23.61 14.23
C PHE A 33 33.23 24.67 15.12
N ALA A 34 34.03 25.53 15.78
CA ALA A 34 33.50 26.71 16.46
C ALA A 34 32.68 27.59 15.51
N SER A 35 31.70 28.31 16.05
CA SER A 35 30.82 29.20 15.28
C SER A 35 31.61 30.24 14.48
N SER A 36 32.72 30.74 15.04
CA SER A 36 33.64 31.70 14.44
C SER A 36 34.64 31.09 13.42
N SER A 37 34.64 29.76 13.22
CA SER A 37 35.57 29.11 12.28
C SER A 37 35.19 29.37 10.83
N SER A 38 36.20 29.68 10.00
CA SER A 38 36.03 29.91 8.56
C SER A 38 35.58 28.65 7.81
N THR A 39 35.05 28.85 6.61
CA THR A 39 34.59 27.78 5.71
C THR A 39 35.72 26.81 5.38
N GLU A 40 36.93 27.30 5.11
CA GLU A 40 38.12 26.49 4.80
C GLU A 40 38.55 25.66 6.00
N ARG A 41 38.48 26.25 7.20
CA ARG A 41 38.82 25.55 8.45
C ARG A 41 37.83 24.43 8.74
N LYS A 42 36.53 24.68 8.54
CA LYS A 42 35.48 23.64 8.64
C LYS A 42 35.65 22.56 7.58
N ALA A 43 35.98 22.92 6.34
CA ALA A 43 36.27 21.97 5.26
C ALA A 43 37.43 21.04 5.62
N PHE A 44 38.52 21.61 6.16
CA PHE A 44 39.66 20.83 6.63
C PHE A 44 39.29 19.95 7.83
N GLY A 45 38.49 20.46 8.76
CA GLY A 45 37.90 19.71 9.86
C GLY A 45 37.11 18.49 9.38
N LEU A 46 36.28 18.62 8.35
CA LEU A 46 35.51 17.51 7.78
C LEU A 46 36.41 16.41 7.19
N GLN A 47 37.53 16.79 6.57
CA GLN A 47 38.53 15.82 6.11
C GLN A 47 39.19 15.07 7.28
N ILE A 48 39.43 15.76 8.40
CA ILE A 48 39.96 15.16 9.63
C ILE A 48 38.92 14.21 10.24
N ILE A 49 37.64 14.58 10.31
CA ILE A 49 36.56 13.71 10.80
C ILE A 49 36.48 12.45 9.96
N ARG A 50 36.50 12.57 8.62
CA ARG A 50 36.52 11.41 7.71
C ARG A 50 37.68 10.46 8.06
N LEU A 51 38.88 11.00 8.25
CA LEU A 51 40.04 10.20 8.62
C LEU A 51 39.88 9.56 10.00
N ALA A 52 39.36 10.30 10.98
CA ALA A 52 39.12 9.82 12.33
C ALA A 52 38.10 8.65 12.34
N VAL A 53 36.98 8.80 11.63
CA VAL A 53 35.97 7.74 11.45
C VAL A 53 36.60 6.45 10.89
N SER A 54 37.52 6.58 9.93
CA SER A 54 38.14 5.41 9.29
C SER A 54 39.17 4.67 10.15
N SER A 55 39.77 5.33 11.15
CA SER A 55 40.97 4.84 11.86
C SER A 55 40.83 4.71 13.37
N ALA A 56 39.82 5.34 13.98
CA ALA A 56 39.68 5.35 15.42
C ALA A 56 39.18 4.01 15.98
N PRO A 57 39.78 3.52 17.09
CA PRO A 57 39.24 2.42 17.88
C PRO A 57 37.78 2.64 18.28
N GLY A 58 37.00 1.56 18.32
CA GLY A 58 35.56 1.58 18.63
C GLY A 58 35.16 2.52 19.79
N PRO A 59 35.74 2.36 21.00
CA PRO A 59 35.38 3.20 22.15
C PRO A 59 35.49 4.71 21.90
N TYR A 60 36.40 5.13 21.02
CA TYR A 60 36.68 6.53 20.71
C TYR A 60 35.72 7.14 19.68
N LEU A 61 35.01 6.31 18.89
CA LEU A 61 34.09 6.77 17.84
C LEU A 61 33.01 7.71 18.39
N ARG A 62 32.52 7.45 19.61
CA ARG A 62 31.51 8.28 20.28
C ARG A 62 31.96 9.73 20.52
N TYR A 63 33.27 9.99 20.55
CA TYR A 63 33.82 11.34 20.78
C TYR A 63 34.09 12.09 19.48
N ILE A 64 34.16 11.41 18.33
CA ILE A 64 34.45 12.03 17.03
C ILE A 64 33.22 12.79 16.52
N LEU A 65 32.03 12.20 16.69
CA LEU A 65 30.76 12.79 16.25
C LEU A 65 30.12 13.61 17.37
N SER A 66 30.79 14.69 17.78
CA SER A 66 30.22 15.63 18.75
C SER A 66 28.97 16.33 18.18
N GLN A 67 28.12 16.85 19.08
CA GLN A 67 26.91 17.59 18.71
C GLN A 67 27.21 18.76 17.77
N THR A 68 28.33 19.47 17.98
CA THR A 68 28.75 20.59 17.14
C THR A 68 29.19 20.13 15.75
N VAL A 69 29.89 19.00 15.65
CA VAL A 69 30.29 18.40 14.37
C VAL A 69 29.04 18.01 13.58
N LEU A 70 28.12 17.27 14.21
CA LEU A 70 26.89 16.83 13.55
C LEU A 70 25.99 18.01 13.16
N ARG A 71 25.86 19.03 14.01
CA ARG A 71 25.13 20.26 13.66
C ARG A 71 25.77 20.97 12.46
N THR A 72 27.10 20.99 12.38
CA THR A 72 27.80 21.56 11.22
C THR A 72 27.51 20.76 9.95
N VAL A 73 27.54 19.42 10.02
CA VAL A 73 27.21 18.54 8.90
C VAL A 73 25.75 18.75 8.47
N ILE A 74 24.80 18.73 9.40
CA ILE A 74 23.37 18.95 9.14
C ILE A 74 23.17 20.31 8.46
N ASN A 75 23.76 21.37 9.00
CA ASN A 75 23.66 22.69 8.42
C ASN A 75 24.18 22.69 6.98
N HIS A 76 25.39 22.21 6.71
CA HIS A 76 25.92 22.27 5.35
C HIS A 76 25.26 21.29 4.37
N ARG A 77 24.61 20.22 4.85
CA ARG A 77 23.88 19.25 4.02
C ARG A 77 22.41 19.56 3.79
N GLY A 78 21.82 20.51 4.52
CA GLY A 78 20.40 20.87 4.35
C GLY A 78 20.07 21.44 2.97
N GLU A 79 20.97 22.24 2.39
CA GLU A 79 20.75 22.95 1.13
C GLU A 79 21.93 22.75 0.17
N ALA A 80 21.64 22.45 -1.10
CA ALA A 80 22.65 22.11 -2.10
C ALA A 80 23.54 23.31 -2.50
N ASN A 81 23.07 24.54 -2.30
CA ASN A 81 23.82 25.77 -2.58
C ASN A 81 24.86 26.12 -1.51
N ARG A 82 24.91 25.38 -0.38
CA ARG A 82 25.87 25.66 0.69
C ARG A 82 27.27 25.22 0.28
N THR A 83 28.25 26.06 0.56
CA THR A 83 29.65 25.90 0.11
C THR A 83 30.31 24.58 0.51
N LEU A 84 29.92 23.98 1.63
CA LEU A 84 30.47 22.71 2.12
C LEU A 84 29.53 21.51 1.91
N PHE A 85 28.52 21.63 1.05
CA PHE A 85 27.54 20.57 0.83
C PHE A 85 28.22 19.23 0.46
N GLU A 86 29.11 19.22 -0.52
CA GLU A 86 29.84 18.01 -0.93
C GLU A 86 30.88 17.56 0.11
N ALA A 87 31.59 18.51 0.72
CA ALA A 87 32.60 18.20 1.74
C ALA A 87 31.98 17.53 2.98
N ALA A 88 30.77 17.94 3.37
CA ALA A 88 30.04 17.40 4.51
C ALA A 88 29.46 16.00 4.25
N LYS A 89 29.39 15.56 2.99
CA LYS A 89 28.98 14.19 2.64
C LYS A 89 30.07 13.17 2.94
N LEU A 90 31.34 13.54 2.75
CA LEU A 90 32.47 12.61 2.84
C LEU A 90 32.58 11.89 4.20
N PRO A 91 32.38 12.55 5.36
CA PRO A 91 32.30 11.84 6.64
C PRO A 91 31.14 10.85 6.74
N LEU A 92 29.97 11.20 6.20
CA LEU A 92 28.79 10.34 6.23
C LEU A 92 28.99 9.06 5.42
N ASP A 93 29.51 9.20 4.19
CA ASP A 93 29.85 8.06 3.33
C ASP A 93 30.90 7.16 4.00
N GLN A 94 31.87 7.76 4.69
CA GLN A 94 32.90 7.01 5.42
C GLN A 94 32.36 6.24 6.62
N ILE A 95 31.33 6.76 7.31
CA ILE A 95 30.65 6.10 8.42
C ILE A 95 29.95 4.83 7.93
N VAL A 96 29.23 4.92 6.81
CA VAL A 96 28.59 3.76 6.18
C VAL A 96 29.64 2.75 5.72
N GLN A 97 30.71 3.22 5.06
CA GLN A 97 31.81 2.35 4.63
C GLN A 97 32.48 1.64 5.81
N ARG A 98 32.74 2.34 6.92
CA ARG A 98 33.33 1.76 8.12
C ARG A 98 32.44 0.67 8.70
N THR A 99 31.13 0.92 8.76
CA THR A 99 30.15 -0.04 9.29
C THR A 99 30.02 -1.27 8.41
N LYS A 100 30.16 -1.13 7.08
CA LYS A 100 30.21 -2.28 6.16
C LYS A 100 31.40 -3.22 6.44
N HIS A 101 32.55 -2.68 6.85
CA HIS A 101 33.74 -3.47 7.18
C HIS A 101 33.74 -3.97 8.63
N GLU A 102 33.18 -3.19 9.56
CA GLU A 102 33.08 -3.53 10.97
C GLU A 102 31.63 -3.30 11.46
N PRO A 103 30.72 -4.27 11.25
CA PRO A 103 29.31 -4.17 11.63
C PRO A 103 29.06 -3.78 13.09
N ALA A 104 29.93 -4.23 14.01
CA ALA A 104 29.82 -4.03 15.44
C ALA A 104 29.89 -2.56 15.90
N VAL A 105 30.38 -1.63 15.05
CA VAL A 105 30.48 -0.21 15.41
C VAL A 105 29.23 0.62 15.06
N ALA A 106 28.22 0.02 14.42
CA ALA A 106 27.05 0.74 13.92
C ALA A 106 26.34 1.54 15.03
N ASP A 107 26.17 0.97 16.22
CA ASP A 107 25.48 1.60 17.35
C ASP A 107 26.23 2.83 17.89
N MET A 108 27.57 2.83 17.77
CA MET A 108 28.42 3.93 18.22
C MET A 108 28.24 5.17 17.33
N PHE A 109 27.98 4.97 16.03
CA PHE A 109 27.66 6.05 15.09
C PHE A 109 26.18 6.45 15.15
N PHE A 110 25.29 5.48 15.34
CA PHE A 110 23.86 5.72 15.43
C PHE A 110 23.51 6.61 16.63
N SER A 111 24.04 6.31 17.81
CA SER A 111 23.68 6.99 19.06
C SER A 111 23.77 8.52 19.01
N PRO A 112 24.88 9.15 18.56
CA PRO A 112 24.96 10.60 18.46
C PRO A 112 24.10 11.18 17.31
N MET A 113 23.94 10.48 16.19
CA MET A 113 23.07 10.93 15.08
C MET A 113 21.59 10.91 15.45
N ALA A 114 21.17 9.88 16.18
CA ALA A 114 19.80 9.71 16.65
C ALA A 114 19.36 10.81 17.60
N LEU A 115 20.28 11.65 18.12
CA LEU A 115 20.00 12.86 18.90
C LEU A 115 19.47 14.04 18.05
N HIS A 116 19.64 14.02 16.73
CA HIS A 116 19.26 15.11 15.83
C HIS A 116 17.95 14.88 15.05
N GLY A 117 17.25 13.78 15.29
CA GLY A 117 15.91 13.57 14.75
C GLY A 117 15.96 13.00 13.36
N ALA A 118 15.28 13.65 12.41
CA ALA A 118 15.22 13.23 11.00
C ALA A 118 16.55 13.44 10.26
N PHE A 119 17.65 12.89 10.79
CA PHE A 119 19.02 13.15 10.37
C PHE A 119 19.24 12.91 8.87
N ASP A 120 18.76 11.76 8.35
CA ASP A 120 18.90 11.41 6.93
C ASP A 120 18.14 12.41 6.03
N GLN A 121 16.93 12.83 6.44
CA GLN A 121 16.17 13.86 5.71
C GLN A 121 16.86 15.22 5.76
N SER A 122 17.30 15.65 6.95
CA SER A 122 17.98 16.93 7.15
C SER A 122 19.34 17.00 6.43
N THR A 123 19.98 15.85 6.20
CA THR A 123 21.28 15.77 5.51
C THR A 123 21.18 15.36 4.04
N LYS A 124 19.96 15.08 3.54
CA LYS A 124 19.73 14.51 2.21
C LYS A 124 20.68 13.32 1.96
N SER A 125 20.71 12.40 2.92
CA SER A 125 21.59 11.22 2.93
C SER A 125 20.83 9.97 3.36
N LYS A 126 21.49 8.80 3.28
CA LYS A 126 20.99 7.51 3.74
C LYS A 126 21.91 6.91 4.81
N THR A 127 22.37 7.75 5.72
CA THR A 127 23.43 7.38 6.67
C THR A 127 22.88 6.44 7.74
N ILE A 128 21.77 6.80 8.38
CA ILE A 128 21.10 5.93 9.37
C ILE A 128 20.59 4.66 8.68
N GLU A 129 19.98 4.78 7.51
CA GLU A 129 19.53 3.62 6.71
C GLU A 129 20.69 2.64 6.44
N GLY A 130 21.84 3.15 5.99
CA GLY A 130 23.05 2.36 5.73
C GLY A 130 23.67 1.74 6.99
N LEU A 131 23.63 2.44 8.13
CA LEU A 131 24.05 1.89 9.43
C LEU A 131 23.18 0.69 9.80
N LEU A 132 21.86 0.82 9.69
CA LEU A 132 20.91 -0.25 10.01
C LEU A 132 21.07 -1.46 9.08
N GLN A 133 21.36 -1.23 7.80
CA GLN A 133 21.58 -2.30 6.81
C GLN A 133 22.83 -3.14 7.13
N HIS A 134 23.90 -2.51 7.61
CA HIS A 134 25.18 -3.17 7.83
C HIS A 134 25.44 -3.60 9.28
N ALA A 135 24.61 -3.19 10.23
CA ALA A 135 24.72 -3.59 11.63
C ALA A 135 24.61 -5.12 11.82
N ASP A 136 25.40 -5.66 12.75
CA ASP A 136 25.23 -7.03 13.23
C ASP A 136 24.14 -7.13 14.32
N VAL A 137 23.82 -8.35 14.75
CA VAL A 137 22.76 -8.61 15.74
C VAL A 137 22.99 -7.89 17.07
N GLU A 138 24.25 -7.80 17.53
CA GLU A 138 24.58 -7.15 18.80
C GLU A 138 24.47 -5.62 18.69
N ALA A 139 24.93 -5.04 17.57
CA ALA A 139 24.79 -3.63 17.29
C ALA A 139 23.31 -3.25 17.13
N LEU A 140 22.51 -4.06 16.42
CA LEU A 140 21.06 -3.87 16.32
C LEU A 140 20.39 -3.88 17.70
N GLN A 141 20.76 -4.82 18.57
CA GLN A 141 20.25 -4.87 19.95
C GLN A 141 20.55 -3.56 20.71
N ARG A 142 21.77 -3.02 20.58
CA ARG A 142 22.16 -1.74 21.22
C ARG A 142 21.46 -0.53 20.58
N ILE A 143 21.24 -0.54 19.27
CA ILE A 143 20.49 0.49 18.55
C ILE A 143 19.04 0.51 19.03
N VAL A 144 18.37 -0.65 19.09
CA VAL A 144 16.98 -0.78 19.56
C VAL A 144 16.85 -0.32 21.01
N ALA A 145 17.79 -0.67 21.88
CA ALA A 145 17.84 -0.17 23.25
C ALA A 145 18.01 1.35 23.32
N THR A 146 18.85 1.93 22.46
CA THR A 146 19.02 3.39 22.35
C THR A 146 17.72 4.06 21.87
N VAL A 147 17.04 3.49 20.89
CA VAL A 147 15.75 3.98 20.40
C VAL A 147 14.71 3.96 21.52
N ASN A 148 14.60 2.86 22.28
CA ASN A 148 13.68 2.78 23.41
C ASN A 148 13.87 3.94 24.41
N ASN A 149 15.13 4.19 24.77
CA ASN A 149 15.48 5.28 25.69
C ASN A 149 15.14 6.66 25.11
N LEU A 150 15.39 6.89 23.81
CA LEU A 150 15.09 8.16 23.15
C LEU A 150 13.60 8.37 22.90
N VAL A 151 12.80 7.31 22.75
CA VAL A 151 11.33 7.45 22.66
C VAL A 151 10.75 7.88 24.01
N ALA A 152 11.24 7.25 25.09
CA ALA A 152 10.86 7.60 26.46
C ALA A 152 11.33 9.00 26.86
N GLN A 153 12.54 9.39 26.43
CA GLN A 153 13.15 10.70 26.70
C GLN A 153 13.75 11.29 25.42
N PRO A 154 12.97 12.05 24.62
CA PRO A 154 13.38 12.56 23.31
C PRO A 154 14.55 13.56 23.31
N LYS A 155 14.95 14.08 24.48
CA LYS A 155 16.03 15.07 24.65
C LYS A 155 15.91 16.24 23.67
N THR A 156 14.69 16.79 23.53
CA THR A 156 14.39 17.96 22.70
C THR A 156 14.24 19.21 23.57
N GLU A 157 14.60 20.38 23.03
CA GLU A 157 14.48 21.68 23.73
C GLU A 157 13.05 22.24 23.67
N THR A 158 12.26 21.84 22.66
CA THR A 158 10.91 22.35 22.39
C THR A 158 9.88 21.23 22.47
N SER A 159 8.73 21.51 23.09
CA SER A 159 7.62 20.55 23.22
C SER A 159 7.07 20.10 21.87
N ASP A 160 7.03 20.99 20.88
CA ASP A 160 6.39 20.75 19.58
C ASP A 160 7.15 19.73 18.70
N GLN A 161 8.42 19.46 19.02
CA GLN A 161 9.26 18.51 18.27
C GLN A 161 9.19 17.08 18.81
N VAL A 162 8.56 16.88 19.97
CA VAL A 162 8.53 15.58 20.68
C VAL A 162 7.88 14.49 19.83
N ASP A 163 6.70 14.77 19.27
CA ASP A 163 5.95 13.79 18.47
C ASP A 163 6.64 13.50 17.14
N SER A 164 7.17 14.54 16.49
CA SER A 164 8.01 14.38 15.28
C SER A 164 9.22 13.50 15.57
N ARG A 165 9.88 13.69 16.72
CA ARG A 165 11.02 12.88 17.11
C ARG A 165 10.66 11.42 17.35
N ARG A 166 9.57 11.17 18.07
CA ARG A 166 9.05 9.81 18.29
C ARG A 166 8.67 9.12 16.99
N ARG A 167 8.09 9.86 16.04
CA ARG A 167 7.80 9.36 14.70
C ARG A 167 9.05 8.86 13.99
N VAL A 168 10.10 9.68 13.94
CA VAL A 168 11.38 9.31 13.32
C VAL A 168 11.99 8.08 14.00
N LEU A 169 11.92 8.00 15.32
CA LEU A 169 12.42 6.84 16.08
C LEU A 169 11.61 5.57 15.79
N ALA A 170 10.29 5.69 15.63
CA ALA A 170 9.44 4.58 15.20
C ALA A 170 9.75 4.15 13.75
N ASP A 171 10.07 5.11 12.87
CA ASP A 171 10.55 4.84 11.50
C ASP A 171 11.88 4.08 11.51
N VAL A 172 12.81 4.43 12.41
CA VAL A 172 14.08 3.71 12.60
C VAL A 172 13.83 2.23 12.95
N LEU A 173 12.87 1.93 13.85
CA LEU A 173 12.54 0.54 14.21
C LEU A 173 12.01 -0.24 13.01
N LEU A 174 11.13 0.38 12.22
CA LEU A 174 10.60 -0.22 10.99
C LEU A 174 11.71 -0.47 9.96
N THR A 175 12.58 0.50 9.73
CA THR A 175 13.71 0.38 8.80
C THR A 175 14.72 -0.67 9.26
N ALA A 176 15.00 -0.76 10.56
CA ALA A 176 15.86 -1.79 11.13
C ALA A 176 15.32 -3.19 10.81
N LEU A 177 14.01 -3.40 10.97
CA LEU A 177 13.35 -4.66 10.65
C LEU A 177 13.36 -4.96 9.15
N ARG A 178 13.01 -3.98 8.31
CA ARG A 178 12.96 -4.14 6.84
C ARG A 178 14.32 -4.47 6.24
N ASN A 179 15.38 -3.80 6.70
CA ASN A 179 16.74 -4.00 6.18
C ASN A 179 17.40 -5.29 6.69
N ASN A 180 16.88 -5.90 7.77
CA ASN A 180 17.43 -7.10 8.39
C ASN A 180 16.42 -8.26 8.42
N ARG A 181 15.63 -8.37 7.35
CA ARG A 181 14.58 -9.39 7.19
C ARG A 181 15.10 -10.81 6.93
N GLU A 182 16.40 -10.97 6.65
CA GLU A 182 17.03 -12.29 6.46
C GLU A 182 16.80 -13.18 7.69
N GLN A 183 16.40 -14.44 7.45
CA GLN A 183 16.09 -15.40 8.52
C GLN A 183 17.24 -15.55 9.53
N SER A 184 18.50 -15.48 9.07
CA SER A 184 19.71 -15.55 9.90
C SER A 184 19.81 -14.45 10.95
N ARG A 185 19.18 -13.30 10.72
CA ARG A 185 19.17 -12.14 11.63
C ARG A 185 17.85 -12.00 12.38
N LEU A 186 16.75 -12.36 11.72
CA LEU A 186 15.39 -12.19 12.25
C LEU A 186 14.97 -13.30 13.22
N LEU A 187 15.52 -14.51 13.07
CA LEU A 187 15.22 -15.67 13.90
C LEU A 187 16.38 -15.98 14.87
N GLY A 188 16.04 -16.30 16.12
CA GLY A 188 16.98 -16.77 17.13
C GLY A 188 17.19 -18.28 17.10
N GLN A 189 18.06 -18.78 17.99
CA GLN A 189 18.21 -20.22 18.20
C GLN A 189 16.90 -20.79 18.76
N GLY A 190 16.17 -21.58 17.96
CA GLY A 190 14.87 -22.18 18.34
C GLY A 190 13.64 -21.62 17.60
N GLN A 191 13.79 -21.11 16.37
CA GLN A 191 12.70 -20.67 15.47
C GLN A 191 11.83 -19.47 15.95
N GLY A 192 12.08 -18.92 17.15
CA GLY A 192 11.48 -17.68 17.62
C GLY A 192 12.19 -16.42 17.08
N LEU A 193 11.58 -15.24 17.27
CA LEU A 193 12.21 -13.96 16.91
C LEU A 193 13.53 -13.75 17.65
N ALA A 194 14.53 -13.20 16.96
CA ALA A 194 15.77 -12.72 17.58
C ALA A 194 15.47 -11.62 18.61
N ALA A 195 16.33 -11.48 19.63
CA ALA A 195 16.12 -10.57 20.76
C ALA A 195 15.86 -9.12 20.32
N TRP A 196 16.65 -8.60 19.37
CA TRP A 196 16.49 -7.23 18.87
C TRP A 196 15.14 -7.03 18.16
N ALA A 197 14.69 -8.01 17.37
CA ALA A 197 13.42 -7.95 16.65
C ALA A 197 12.24 -8.08 17.62
N ARG A 198 12.34 -8.97 18.61
CA ARG A 198 11.38 -9.07 19.71
C ARG A 198 11.26 -7.74 20.46
N ASP A 199 12.38 -7.07 20.72
CA ASP A 199 12.40 -5.79 21.40
C ASP A 199 11.79 -4.67 20.52
N VAL A 200 11.96 -4.72 19.19
CA VAL A 200 11.22 -3.85 18.25
C VAL A 200 9.72 -4.00 18.44
N PHE A 201 9.19 -5.23 18.39
CA PHE A 201 7.76 -5.47 18.59
C PHE A 201 7.31 -5.04 20.00
N HIS A 202 8.11 -5.32 21.03
CA HIS A 202 7.83 -4.87 22.39
C HIS A 202 7.72 -3.34 22.50
N ILE A 203 8.66 -2.60 21.91
CA ILE A 203 8.68 -1.13 21.96
C ILE A 203 7.46 -0.55 21.25
N LEU A 204 7.16 -1.04 20.04
CA LEU A 204 6.01 -0.58 19.26
C LEU A 204 4.68 -0.87 20.00
N THR A 205 4.55 -2.06 20.60
CA THR A 205 3.36 -2.43 21.37
C THR A 205 3.26 -1.66 22.69
N SER A 206 4.35 -1.54 23.45
CA SER A 206 4.38 -0.81 24.72
C SER A 206 3.98 0.66 24.53
N PHE A 207 4.66 1.38 23.63
CA PHE A 207 4.35 2.79 23.41
C PHE A 207 3.05 3.01 22.63
N GLY A 208 2.56 2.02 21.88
CA GLY A 208 1.27 2.08 21.20
C GLY A 208 0.07 1.93 22.14
N TYR A 209 0.13 1.02 23.11
CA TYR A 209 -1.06 0.59 23.86
C TYR A 209 -0.96 0.69 25.38
N VAL A 210 0.25 0.69 25.94
CA VAL A 210 0.47 0.62 27.39
C VAL A 210 0.85 2.00 27.96
N ALA A 211 0.53 2.25 29.22
CA ALA A 211 1.15 3.31 30.01
C ALA A 211 2.57 2.86 30.39
N ALA A 212 3.51 3.00 29.45
CA ALA A 212 4.88 2.47 29.58
C ALA A 212 5.58 2.90 30.89
N GLU A 213 6.35 2.00 31.50
CA GLU A 213 7.24 2.26 32.64
C GLU A 213 8.72 2.10 32.24
N PRO A 214 9.64 3.02 32.63
CA PRO A 214 9.36 4.30 33.32
C PRO A 214 8.53 5.24 32.45
N LEU A 215 7.70 6.07 33.10
CA LEU A 215 6.78 6.96 32.40
C LEU A 215 7.54 7.85 31.40
N PRO A 216 7.16 7.84 30.11
CA PRO A 216 7.76 8.72 29.11
C PRO A 216 7.64 10.18 29.55
N SER A 217 8.73 10.93 29.37
CA SER A 217 8.79 12.36 29.66
C SER A 217 9.31 13.10 28.43
N PRO A 218 8.49 13.96 27.79
CA PRO A 218 7.08 14.27 28.08
C PRO A 218 6.11 13.08 27.89
N PRO A 219 4.85 13.12 28.38
CA PRO A 219 3.88 12.05 28.14
C PRO A 219 3.64 11.75 26.66
N LEU A 220 3.16 10.54 26.34
CA LEU A 220 2.78 10.16 24.97
C LEU A 220 1.43 10.75 24.59
N SER A 221 1.39 11.49 23.47
CA SER A 221 0.15 11.91 22.82
C SER A 221 -0.53 10.76 22.09
N GLU A 222 -1.83 10.86 21.80
CA GLU A 222 -2.53 9.85 20.99
C GLU A 222 -1.97 9.78 19.56
N ALA A 223 -1.50 10.91 19.01
CA ALA A 223 -0.81 10.93 17.71
C ALA A 223 0.47 10.08 17.73
N SER A 224 1.32 10.24 18.75
CA SER A 224 2.49 9.39 18.95
C SER A 224 2.10 7.91 19.08
N ARG A 225 1.09 7.60 19.90
CA ARG A 225 0.60 6.22 20.10
C ARG A 225 0.13 5.59 18.79
N SER A 226 -0.68 6.31 18.02
CA SER A 226 -1.18 5.89 16.71
C SER A 226 -0.03 5.56 15.74
N ILE A 227 1.04 6.37 15.73
CA ILE A 227 2.23 6.08 14.93
C ILE A 227 2.87 4.75 15.34
N PHE A 228 3.02 4.47 16.64
CA PHE A 228 3.57 3.18 17.10
C PHE A 228 2.68 2.00 16.69
N ARG A 229 1.34 2.13 16.77
CA ARG A 229 0.40 1.10 16.29
C ARG A 229 0.51 0.89 14.77
N SER A 230 0.59 1.97 14.00
CA SER A 230 0.79 1.91 12.54
C SER A 230 2.11 1.24 12.16
N ARG A 231 3.20 1.56 12.88
CA ARG A 231 4.51 0.93 12.66
C ARG A 231 4.53 -0.53 13.11
N LEU A 232 3.80 -0.91 14.16
CA LEU A 232 3.58 -2.32 14.51
C LEU A 232 2.97 -3.10 13.34
N MET A 233 1.90 -2.58 12.74
CA MET A 233 1.27 -3.20 11.58
C MET A 233 2.22 -3.27 10.36
N SER A 234 3.01 -2.21 10.14
CA SER A 234 4.03 -2.18 9.07
C SER A 234 5.15 -3.21 9.28
N CYS A 235 5.57 -3.40 10.53
CA CYS A 235 6.54 -4.42 10.91
C CYS A 235 5.97 -5.84 10.72
N LEU A 236 4.71 -6.07 11.12
CA LEU A 236 4.01 -7.33 10.88
C LEU A 236 3.89 -7.67 9.40
N ASN A 237 3.57 -6.68 8.55
CA ASN A 237 3.59 -6.85 7.09
C ASN A 237 4.97 -7.28 6.59
N SER A 238 6.02 -6.62 7.07
CA SER A 238 7.40 -6.86 6.63
C SER A 238 7.91 -8.27 6.98
N VAL A 239 7.47 -8.83 8.12
CA VAL A 239 7.82 -10.21 8.50
C VAL A 239 6.93 -11.26 7.84
N MET A 240 5.71 -10.90 7.43
CA MET A 240 4.86 -11.81 6.65
C MET A 240 5.45 -12.13 5.29
N ASP A 241 6.16 -11.17 4.69
CA ASP A 241 6.89 -11.36 3.43
C ASP A 241 8.02 -12.39 3.54
N GLN A 242 8.49 -12.69 4.75
CA GLN A 242 9.51 -13.70 4.99
C GLN A 242 8.90 -15.08 5.18
N SER A 243 7.96 -15.21 6.12
CA SER A 243 7.16 -16.42 6.28
C SER A 243 5.89 -16.17 7.11
N PRO A 244 4.78 -16.88 6.84
CA PRO A 244 3.58 -16.82 7.68
C PRO A 244 3.87 -17.20 9.14
N SER A 245 4.76 -18.17 9.37
CA SER A 245 5.18 -18.58 10.72
C SER A 245 5.84 -17.44 11.50
N THR A 246 6.68 -16.62 10.87
CA THR A 246 7.32 -15.47 11.53
C THR A 246 6.30 -14.40 11.88
N ALA A 247 5.34 -14.13 10.98
CA ALA A 247 4.25 -13.19 11.26
C ALA A 247 3.35 -13.66 12.41
N VAL A 248 3.04 -14.96 12.47
CA VAL A 248 2.33 -15.57 13.60
C VAL A 248 3.13 -15.39 14.89
N ALA A 249 4.42 -15.72 14.90
CA ALA A 249 5.27 -15.56 16.09
C ALA A 249 5.32 -14.11 16.60
N ALA A 250 5.49 -13.15 15.68
CA ALA A 250 5.55 -11.72 16.00
C ALA A 250 4.23 -11.17 16.54
N SER A 251 3.12 -11.50 15.89
CA SER A 251 1.79 -11.06 16.31
C SER A 251 1.36 -11.73 17.63
N THR A 252 1.65 -13.02 17.81
CA THR A 252 1.42 -13.72 19.09
C THR A 252 2.24 -13.11 20.22
N TYR A 253 3.50 -12.73 19.97
CA TYR A 253 4.32 -12.04 20.97
C TYR A 253 3.68 -10.72 21.42
N ALA A 254 3.29 -9.86 20.47
CA ALA A 254 2.65 -8.59 20.76
C ALA A 254 1.35 -8.77 21.57
N LEU A 255 0.51 -9.74 21.19
CA LEU A 255 -0.76 -10.01 21.87
C LEU A 255 -0.59 -10.61 23.27
N ASN A 256 0.39 -11.50 23.46
CA ASN A 256 0.73 -12.02 24.78
C ASN A 256 1.15 -10.88 25.70
N PHE A 257 2.02 -9.99 25.22
CA PHE A 257 2.43 -8.79 25.96
C PHE A 257 1.24 -7.89 26.30
N LEU A 258 0.35 -7.60 25.33
CA LEU A 258 -0.85 -6.78 25.58
C LEU A 258 -1.78 -7.39 26.65
N HIS A 259 -1.98 -8.71 26.60
CA HIS A 259 -2.79 -9.37 27.61
C HIS A 259 -2.13 -9.29 28.99
N ASP A 260 -0.83 -9.50 29.06
CA ASP A 260 -0.12 -9.53 30.34
C ASP A 260 -0.07 -8.12 30.96
N SER A 261 0.07 -7.10 30.13
CA SER A 261 0.01 -5.68 30.50
C SER A 261 -1.39 -5.05 30.48
N ARG A 262 -2.46 -5.85 30.42
CA ARG A 262 -3.84 -5.34 30.32
C ARG A 262 -4.27 -4.41 31.46
N LYS A 263 -3.62 -4.52 32.62
CA LYS A 263 -3.88 -3.65 33.79
C LYS A 263 -3.24 -2.27 33.63
N GLU A 264 -2.13 -2.19 32.91
CA GLU A 264 -1.42 -0.95 32.58
C GLU A 264 -1.82 -0.39 31.21
N ALA A 265 -2.84 -0.94 30.56
CA ALA A 265 -3.32 -0.46 29.27
C ALA A 265 -3.70 1.02 29.34
N HIS A 266 -3.26 1.80 28.35
CA HIS A 266 -3.54 3.23 28.26
C HIS A 266 -5.04 3.50 28.17
N LYS A 267 -5.75 2.67 27.41
CA LYS A 267 -7.21 2.69 27.29
C LYS A 267 -7.76 1.40 27.88
N LYS A 268 -8.79 1.52 28.71
CA LYS A 268 -9.43 0.38 29.36
C LYS A 268 -10.39 -0.28 28.39
N LEU A 269 -10.24 -1.59 28.21
CA LEU A 269 -11.16 -2.40 27.44
C LEU A 269 -12.51 -2.52 28.16
N SER A 270 -13.60 -2.55 27.39
CA SER A 270 -14.92 -2.90 27.90
C SER A 270 -14.94 -4.34 28.40
N LYS A 271 -15.90 -4.68 29.26
CA LYS A 271 -16.06 -6.06 29.76
C LYS A 271 -16.27 -7.04 28.60
N GLN A 272 -17.11 -6.67 27.63
CA GLN A 272 -17.37 -7.47 26.43
C GLN A 272 -16.09 -7.67 25.61
N ALA A 273 -15.36 -6.60 25.29
CA ALA A 273 -14.11 -6.70 24.54
C ALA A 273 -13.08 -7.60 25.24
N ALA A 274 -12.94 -7.50 26.57
CA ALA A 274 -12.04 -8.34 27.35
C ALA A 274 -12.43 -9.82 27.34
N GLU A 275 -13.72 -10.14 27.40
CA GLU A 275 -14.24 -11.52 27.32
C GLU A 275 -14.05 -12.09 25.91
N THR A 276 -14.38 -11.32 24.86
CA THR A 276 -14.19 -11.71 23.46
C THR A 276 -12.72 -11.95 23.12
N LEU A 277 -11.81 -11.07 23.55
CA LEU A 277 -10.36 -11.24 23.39
C LEU A 277 -9.85 -12.50 24.09
N ARG A 278 -10.39 -12.83 25.27
CA ARG A 278 -10.00 -14.03 26.01
C ARG A 278 -10.42 -15.31 25.30
N ALA A 279 -11.62 -15.34 24.71
CA ALA A 279 -12.09 -16.45 23.89
C ALA A 279 -11.22 -16.60 22.64
N ALA A 280 -10.98 -15.52 21.90
CA ALA A 280 -10.14 -15.50 20.71
C ALA A 280 -8.72 -15.99 20.98
N ARG A 281 -8.12 -15.56 22.09
CA ARG A 281 -6.80 -16.04 22.53
C ARG A 281 -6.79 -17.54 22.76
N LYS A 282 -7.85 -18.11 23.36
CA LYS A 282 -7.96 -19.56 23.59
C LYS A 282 -8.01 -20.33 22.28
N HIS A 283 -8.74 -19.84 21.27
CA HIS A 283 -8.74 -20.45 19.94
C HIS A 283 -7.35 -20.39 19.29
N ALA A 284 -6.72 -19.21 19.28
CA ALA A 284 -5.38 -19.03 18.70
C ALA A 284 -4.30 -19.90 19.38
N GLN A 285 -4.40 -20.12 20.70
CA GLN A 285 -3.53 -21.02 21.45
C GLN A 285 -3.86 -22.50 21.23
N GLY A 286 -5.13 -22.86 21.04
CA GLY A 286 -5.53 -24.23 20.71
C GLY A 286 -4.97 -24.72 19.37
N MET A 287 -4.56 -23.79 18.49
CA MET A 287 -3.88 -24.08 17.23
C MET A 287 -2.36 -24.28 17.40
N GLU A 288 -1.80 -24.06 18.60
CA GLU A 288 -0.39 -24.30 18.96
C GLU A 288 -0.19 -25.77 19.39
N GLY A 289 -0.13 -26.69 18.42
CA GLY A 289 0.03 -28.12 18.74
C GLY A 289 0.62 -28.99 17.62
N SER A 290 1.05 -28.39 16.52
CA SER A 290 1.73 -29.11 15.46
C SER A 290 2.94 -28.29 15.05
N ASP A 291 4.15 -28.80 15.29
CA ASP A 291 5.38 -28.23 14.73
C ASP A 291 5.37 -28.28 13.18
N ASN A 292 4.31 -28.85 12.59
CA ASN A 292 3.88 -28.78 11.19
C ASN A 292 2.43 -28.24 11.08
N ALA A 293 2.07 -27.17 11.79
CA ALA A 293 0.77 -26.55 11.63
C ALA A 293 0.65 -26.15 10.16
N GLY A 294 -0.23 -26.83 9.42
CA GLY A 294 -0.39 -26.64 7.99
C GLY A 294 -0.66 -25.16 7.67
N VAL A 295 -0.39 -24.75 6.43
CA VAL A 295 -0.56 -23.37 5.96
C VAL A 295 -1.91 -22.78 6.38
N ALA A 296 -2.98 -23.59 6.38
CA ALA A 296 -4.31 -23.23 6.87
C ALA A 296 -4.35 -22.84 8.36
N ALA A 297 -3.76 -23.64 9.25
CA ALA A 297 -3.73 -23.36 10.69
C ALA A 297 -2.95 -22.07 11.00
N GLN A 298 -1.86 -21.81 10.26
CA GLN A 298 -1.11 -20.55 10.39
C GLN A 298 -1.93 -19.35 9.91
N ALA A 299 -2.64 -19.49 8.79
CA ALA A 299 -3.52 -18.44 8.27
C ALA A 299 -4.65 -18.10 9.26
N TYR A 300 -5.33 -19.11 9.83
CA TYR A 300 -6.37 -18.88 10.84
C TYR A 300 -5.84 -18.28 12.14
N LYS A 301 -4.67 -18.72 12.59
CA LYS A 301 -4.04 -18.12 13.77
C LYS A 301 -3.69 -16.65 13.52
N LEU A 302 -3.19 -16.32 12.33
CA LEU A 302 -2.93 -14.94 11.94
C LEU A 302 -4.23 -14.13 11.82
N LEU A 303 -5.32 -14.74 11.34
CA LEU A 303 -6.66 -14.13 11.33
C LEU A 303 -7.09 -13.72 12.74
N PHE A 304 -7.07 -14.66 13.69
CA PHE A 304 -7.37 -14.34 15.10
C PHE A 304 -6.44 -13.26 15.66
N ASN A 305 -5.14 -13.36 15.39
CA ASN A 305 -4.17 -12.39 15.89
C ASN A 305 -4.45 -10.97 15.37
N LEU A 306 -4.71 -10.82 14.07
CA LEU A 306 -4.97 -9.50 13.50
C LEU A 306 -6.36 -8.97 13.87
N SER A 307 -7.39 -9.82 13.98
CA SER A 307 -8.71 -9.41 14.49
C SER A 307 -8.63 -8.93 15.95
N MET A 308 -7.83 -9.61 16.80
CA MET A 308 -7.58 -9.13 18.17
C MET A 308 -6.87 -7.77 18.18
N LEU A 309 -5.90 -7.55 17.29
CA LEU A 309 -5.23 -6.24 17.18
C LEU A 309 -6.18 -5.13 16.70
N GLN A 310 -7.19 -5.43 15.87
CA GLN A 310 -8.23 -4.47 15.50
C GLN A 310 -9.04 -4.02 16.73
N VAL A 311 -9.39 -4.94 17.62
CA VAL A 311 -10.05 -4.60 18.91
C VAL A 311 -9.17 -3.67 19.75
N TYR A 312 -7.87 -3.94 19.85
CA TYR A 312 -6.94 -3.06 20.56
C TYR A 312 -6.76 -1.70 19.87
N ASN A 313 -6.97 -1.62 18.56
CA ASN A 313 -6.93 -0.38 17.78
C ASN A 313 -8.23 0.43 17.84
N GLU A 314 -9.27 -0.09 18.51
CA GLU A 314 -10.60 0.54 18.59
C GLU A 314 -11.24 0.74 17.20
N GLU A 315 -11.00 -0.21 16.31
CA GLU A 315 -11.69 -0.26 15.02
C GLU A 315 -13.19 -0.48 15.25
N ILE A 316 -14.01 0.19 14.44
CA ILE A 316 -15.47 0.07 14.47
C ILE A 316 -15.86 -1.40 14.22
N ASP A 317 -16.86 -1.88 14.97
CA ASP A 317 -17.41 -3.25 14.93
C ASP A 317 -16.40 -4.39 15.15
N SER A 318 -15.17 -4.07 15.58
CA SER A 318 -14.12 -5.09 15.73
C SER A 318 -14.39 -6.09 16.84
N VAL A 319 -15.17 -5.71 17.87
CA VAL A 319 -15.56 -6.60 18.97
C VAL A 319 -16.60 -7.60 18.49
N GLU A 320 -17.60 -7.13 17.74
CA GLU A 320 -18.66 -7.90 17.10
C GLU A 320 -18.04 -8.89 16.10
N ALA A 321 -17.19 -8.40 15.18
CA ALA A 321 -16.51 -9.22 14.20
C ALA A 321 -15.63 -10.32 14.84
N LEU A 322 -14.92 -9.99 15.94
CA LEU A 322 -14.14 -10.99 16.67
C LEU A 322 -15.02 -12.01 17.42
N GLN A 323 -16.19 -11.57 17.91
CA GLN A 323 -17.16 -12.45 18.55
C GLN A 323 -17.77 -13.42 17.54
N ASP A 324 -18.10 -12.97 16.34
CA ASP A 324 -18.59 -13.82 15.26
C ASP A 324 -17.52 -14.83 14.83
N LEU A 325 -16.26 -14.39 14.71
CA LEU A 325 -15.14 -15.30 14.46
C LEU A 325 -15.01 -16.38 15.55
N ASN A 326 -15.15 -16.03 16.82
CA ASN A 326 -15.16 -17.03 17.90
C ASN A 326 -16.31 -18.04 17.74
N ASN A 327 -17.51 -17.55 17.41
CA ASN A 327 -18.70 -18.40 17.25
C ASN A 327 -18.55 -19.38 16.07
N THR A 328 -17.96 -18.94 14.96
CA THR A 328 -17.60 -19.76 13.80
C THR A 328 -16.69 -20.92 14.21
N PHE A 329 -15.65 -20.66 15.00
CA PHE A 329 -14.69 -21.69 15.43
C PHE A 329 -15.19 -22.56 16.59
N ASP A 330 -16.14 -22.09 17.39
CA ASP A 330 -16.85 -22.90 18.39
C ASP A 330 -17.83 -23.91 17.75
N GLY A 331 -18.06 -23.84 16.44
CA GLY A 331 -19.04 -24.67 15.73
C GLY A 331 -20.49 -24.33 16.10
N LYS A 332 -20.72 -23.11 16.60
CA LYS A 332 -22.08 -22.61 16.92
C LYS A 332 -22.85 -22.19 15.67
N GLN A 333 -22.13 -21.93 14.58
CA GLN A 333 -22.69 -21.65 13.26
C GLN A 333 -22.73 -22.93 12.42
N SER A 334 -23.72 -23.07 11.55
CA SER A 334 -23.70 -24.16 10.57
C SER A 334 -22.50 -23.99 9.63
N GLY A 335 -22.00 -25.09 9.05
CA GLY A 335 -20.79 -25.04 8.20
C GLY A 335 -20.90 -24.05 7.03
N GLY A 336 -22.10 -23.88 6.47
CA GLY A 336 -22.33 -22.90 5.41
C GLY A 336 -22.32 -21.45 5.89
N GLU A 337 -23.03 -21.16 6.98
CA GLU A 337 -23.06 -19.82 7.61
C GLU A 337 -21.67 -19.40 8.09
N ALA A 338 -20.91 -20.35 8.65
CA ALA A 338 -19.53 -20.18 9.07
C ALA A 338 -18.63 -19.68 7.93
N THR A 339 -18.72 -20.29 6.74
CA THR A 339 -17.96 -19.86 5.57
C THR A 339 -18.38 -18.46 5.11
N THR A 340 -19.68 -18.18 5.04
CA THR A 340 -20.17 -16.85 4.64
C THR A 340 -19.67 -15.77 5.59
N MET A 341 -19.72 -15.98 6.90
CA MET A 341 -19.17 -15.04 7.89
C MET A 341 -17.66 -14.84 7.74
N LEU A 342 -16.91 -15.90 7.40
CA LEU A 342 -15.48 -15.75 7.11
C LEU A 342 -15.24 -14.90 5.86
N VAL A 343 -16.05 -15.06 4.80
CA VAL A 343 -15.95 -14.22 3.61
C VAL A 343 -16.24 -12.76 3.94
N GLU A 344 -17.30 -12.47 4.70
CA GLU A 344 -17.63 -11.11 5.13
C GLU A 344 -16.51 -10.47 5.96
N LEU A 345 -15.92 -11.23 6.89
CA LEU A 345 -14.77 -10.77 7.65
C LEU A 345 -13.57 -10.48 6.74
N LEU A 346 -13.29 -11.32 5.74
CA LEU A 346 -12.22 -11.07 4.77
C LEU A 346 -12.51 -9.86 3.89
N LEU A 347 -13.76 -9.63 3.49
CA LEU A 347 -14.20 -8.43 2.78
C LEU A 347 -13.94 -7.16 3.60
N SER A 348 -14.21 -7.19 4.91
CA SER A 348 -13.89 -6.08 5.82
C SER A 348 -12.38 -5.80 5.93
N PHE A 349 -11.54 -6.80 5.66
CA PHE A 349 -10.09 -6.69 5.69
C PHE A 349 -9.53 -6.18 4.38
N VAL A 350 -10.04 -6.68 3.25
CA VAL A 350 -9.59 -6.24 1.92
C VAL A 350 -10.17 -4.88 1.51
N SER A 351 -11.24 -4.39 2.16
CA SER A 351 -11.71 -3.02 1.96
C SER A 351 -10.70 -1.98 2.48
N LYS A 352 -9.97 -2.30 3.56
CA LYS A 352 -8.96 -1.41 4.16
C LYS A 352 -7.70 -1.32 3.29
N PRO A 353 -7.05 -0.15 3.17
CA PRO A 353 -5.81 0.04 2.42
C PRO A 353 -4.59 -0.52 3.18
N SER A 354 -4.59 -1.83 3.45
CA SER A 354 -3.55 -2.51 4.23
C SER A 354 -3.07 -3.76 3.51
N ALA A 355 -1.80 -3.72 3.08
CA ALA A 355 -1.14 -4.88 2.46
C ALA A 355 -1.12 -6.11 3.38
N LEU A 356 -1.01 -5.90 4.70
CA LEU A 356 -1.03 -6.95 5.72
C LEU A 356 -2.38 -7.67 5.73
N PHE A 357 -3.48 -6.92 5.77
CA PHE A 357 -4.83 -7.51 5.76
C PHE A 357 -5.15 -8.18 4.43
N ARG A 358 -4.71 -7.60 3.31
CA ARG A 358 -4.86 -8.20 1.99
C ARG A 358 -4.15 -9.57 1.89
N LYS A 359 -2.87 -9.63 2.26
CA LYS A 359 -2.10 -10.89 2.22
C LYS A 359 -2.66 -11.94 3.16
N LEU A 360 -3.12 -11.53 4.35
CA LEU A 360 -3.85 -12.42 5.25
C LEU A 360 -5.11 -12.97 4.57
N ALA A 361 -5.94 -12.10 3.98
CA ALA A 361 -7.18 -12.52 3.35
C ALA A 361 -6.92 -13.53 2.22
N GLU A 362 -5.94 -13.30 1.36
CA GLU A 362 -5.53 -14.24 0.32
C GLU A 362 -5.11 -15.61 0.90
N GLN A 363 -4.33 -15.63 2.00
CA GLN A 363 -3.89 -16.87 2.65
C GLN A 363 -5.03 -17.64 3.32
N VAL A 364 -5.89 -16.94 4.06
CA VAL A 364 -7.05 -17.55 4.75
C VAL A 364 -8.05 -18.05 3.71
N PHE A 365 -8.34 -17.25 2.70
CA PHE A 365 -9.26 -17.61 1.62
C PHE A 365 -8.80 -18.88 0.89
N ALA A 366 -7.51 -19.00 0.58
CA ALA A 366 -6.96 -20.21 -0.03
C ALA A 366 -7.17 -21.46 0.84
N ALA A 367 -7.20 -21.32 2.16
CA ALA A 367 -7.36 -22.43 3.09
C ALA A 367 -8.79 -23.00 3.12
N PHE A 368 -9.82 -22.17 3.00
CA PHE A 368 -11.23 -22.61 3.02
C PHE A 368 -11.93 -22.54 1.66
N ALA A 369 -11.24 -22.16 0.58
CA ALA A 369 -11.85 -22.02 -0.74
C ALA A 369 -12.65 -23.25 -1.21
N ALA A 370 -12.28 -24.46 -0.77
CA ALA A 370 -13.01 -25.69 -1.08
C ALA A 370 -14.41 -25.76 -0.45
N GLU A 371 -14.62 -25.07 0.66
CA GLU A 371 -15.86 -25.01 1.45
C GLU A 371 -16.74 -23.81 1.08
N MET A 372 -16.42 -23.11 -0.01
CA MET A 372 -17.14 -21.94 -0.50
C MET A 372 -18.63 -22.22 -0.69
N THR A 373 -19.47 -21.29 -0.24
CA THR A 373 -20.93 -21.36 -0.37
C THR A 373 -21.42 -20.43 -1.47
N SER A 374 -22.65 -20.65 -1.94
CA SER A 374 -23.31 -19.75 -2.89
C SER A 374 -23.41 -18.33 -2.34
N ASP A 375 -23.83 -18.20 -1.08
CA ASP A 375 -23.98 -16.90 -0.42
C ASP A 375 -22.63 -16.19 -0.26
N GLY A 376 -21.58 -16.89 0.15
CA GLY A 376 -20.23 -16.32 0.26
C GLY A 376 -19.66 -15.90 -1.09
N LEU A 377 -19.92 -16.65 -2.17
CA LEU A 377 -19.53 -16.23 -3.52
C LEU A 377 -20.34 -15.00 -3.96
N GLN A 378 -21.63 -14.94 -3.63
CA GLN A 378 -22.49 -13.81 -3.94
C GLN A 378 -22.00 -12.53 -3.24
N SER A 379 -21.57 -12.60 -1.98
CA SER A 379 -20.98 -11.44 -1.28
C SER A 379 -19.78 -10.85 -2.04
N LEU A 380 -18.94 -11.69 -2.66
CA LEU A 380 -17.82 -11.21 -3.49
C LEU A 380 -18.32 -10.58 -4.79
N ILE A 381 -19.35 -11.15 -5.42
CA ILE A 381 -19.96 -10.64 -6.65
C ILE A 381 -20.60 -9.28 -6.41
N ASP A 382 -21.33 -9.11 -5.31
CA ASP A 382 -22.05 -7.88 -4.96
C ASP A 382 -21.11 -6.66 -4.90
N ILE A 383 -19.87 -6.85 -4.45
CA ILE A 383 -18.84 -5.79 -4.47
C ILE A 383 -18.46 -5.38 -5.90
N LEU A 384 -18.37 -6.35 -6.81
CA LEU A 384 -18.00 -6.09 -8.21
C LEU A 384 -19.10 -5.34 -8.97
N GLU A 385 -20.36 -5.55 -8.59
CA GLU A 385 -21.54 -4.92 -9.19
C GLU A 385 -21.73 -3.45 -8.78
N GLN A 386 -21.12 -3.02 -7.67
CA GLN A 386 -21.24 -1.62 -7.21
C GLN A 386 -20.65 -0.62 -8.21
N LYS A 387 -21.23 0.57 -8.26
CA LYS A 387 -20.73 1.66 -9.11
C LYS A 387 -19.38 2.18 -8.61
N GLU A 388 -18.51 2.59 -9.53
CA GLU A 388 -17.20 3.15 -9.21
C GLU A 388 -17.32 4.67 -8.95
N GLY A 389 -17.71 5.04 -7.74
CA GLY A 389 -17.84 6.43 -7.29
C GLY A 389 -18.54 6.53 -5.93
N LEU A 390 -18.87 7.74 -5.50
CA LEU A 390 -19.46 8.00 -4.18
C LEU A 390 -20.69 7.14 -3.88
N SER A 391 -21.64 7.03 -4.82
CA SER A 391 -22.84 6.20 -4.66
C SER A 391 -22.53 4.73 -4.34
N GLY A 392 -21.52 4.14 -4.99
CA GLY A 392 -21.11 2.77 -4.69
C GLY A 392 -20.37 2.64 -3.35
N GLN A 393 -19.62 3.67 -2.95
CA GLN A 393 -18.92 3.67 -1.66
C GLN A 393 -19.95 3.73 -0.51
N GLN A 394 -20.96 4.58 -0.66
CA GLN A 394 -22.06 4.68 0.28
C GLN A 394 -22.83 3.36 0.39
N ALA A 395 -23.13 2.71 -0.75
CA ALA A 395 -23.80 1.42 -0.76
C ALA A 395 -23.01 0.30 -0.03
N LEU A 396 -21.67 0.39 0.01
CA LEU A 396 -20.80 -0.61 0.63
C LEU A 396 -20.47 -0.34 2.10
N PHE A 397 -20.45 0.94 2.52
CA PHE A 397 -19.87 1.33 3.81
C PHE A 397 -20.79 2.20 4.69
N GLN A 398 -21.97 2.62 4.22
CA GLN A 398 -22.94 3.30 5.09
C GLN A 398 -23.93 2.30 5.68
N ASP A 399 -23.94 2.24 7.01
CA ASP A 399 -24.95 1.53 7.77
C ASP A 399 -26.36 2.02 7.43
N GLN A 400 -27.32 1.11 7.48
CA GLN A 400 -28.76 1.38 7.33
C GLN A 400 -29.34 2.33 8.40
N ASN A 401 -28.52 2.91 9.28
CA ASN A 401 -28.93 3.77 10.40
C ASN A 401 -28.76 5.27 10.13
N ASP A 402 -28.23 5.71 8.98
CA ASP A 402 -28.12 7.13 8.63
C ASP A 402 -29.07 7.49 7.47
N GLU A 403 -30.38 7.47 7.73
CA GLU A 403 -31.42 7.81 6.74
C GLU A 403 -31.38 9.28 6.27
N ASN A 404 -30.53 10.13 6.84
CA ASN A 404 -30.45 11.56 6.49
C ASN A 404 -29.61 11.87 5.24
N ALA A 405 -28.85 10.91 4.70
CA ALA A 405 -28.00 11.15 3.53
C ALA A 405 -28.69 10.84 2.17
N ARG A 406 -29.92 10.33 2.17
CA ARG A 406 -30.61 9.86 0.95
C ARG A 406 -31.27 10.95 0.08
N MET A 407 -31.17 12.24 0.45
CA MET A 407 -32.06 13.28 -0.12
C MET A 407 -31.41 14.50 -0.81
N GLU A 408 -30.17 14.43 -1.32
CA GLU A 408 -29.59 15.59 -2.05
C GLU A 408 -28.93 15.30 -3.42
N ASP A 409 -28.99 14.09 -3.98
CA ASP A 409 -28.25 13.77 -5.22
C ASP A 409 -29.13 13.34 -6.42
N ALA A 410 -30.27 14.01 -6.61
CA ALA A 410 -31.21 13.67 -7.70
C ALA A 410 -31.35 14.76 -8.79
N THR A 411 -30.54 15.82 -8.81
CA THR A 411 -30.82 16.98 -9.70
C THR A 411 -29.69 17.46 -10.62
N SER A 412 -28.62 16.71 -10.87
CA SER A 412 -27.59 17.20 -11.80
C SER A 412 -26.78 16.14 -12.56
N GLU A 413 -27.44 15.14 -13.15
CA GLU A 413 -26.79 14.26 -14.15
C GLU A 413 -27.67 14.03 -15.39
N GLN A 414 -27.97 15.11 -16.11
CA GLN A 414 -28.35 15.02 -17.52
C GLN A 414 -27.55 16.05 -18.33
N GLN A 415 -26.40 15.62 -18.85
CA GLN A 415 -25.92 15.95 -20.19
C GLN A 415 -24.75 15.03 -20.53
N SER A 416 -25.10 13.86 -21.07
CA SER A 416 -24.21 13.05 -21.87
C SER A 416 -24.33 13.54 -23.32
N GLU A 417 -23.32 14.26 -23.81
CA GLU A 417 -23.02 14.26 -25.23
C GLU A 417 -21.59 13.74 -25.43
N ASP A 418 -21.58 12.62 -26.14
CA ASP A 418 -20.50 11.94 -26.83
C ASP A 418 -19.48 12.90 -27.45
N ASP A 419 -18.24 12.88 -26.97
CA ASP A 419 -17.09 13.21 -27.80
C ASP A 419 -15.85 12.39 -27.39
N GLY A 420 -14.99 12.14 -28.38
CA GLY A 420 -14.01 11.07 -28.45
C GLY A 420 -13.15 10.79 -27.21
N ILE A 421 -13.08 9.50 -26.88
CA ILE A 421 -12.15 8.87 -25.94
C ILE A 421 -10.70 9.20 -26.34
N ASP A 422 -10.05 10.09 -25.59
CA ASP A 422 -8.59 10.17 -25.49
C ASP A 422 -8.18 9.68 -24.09
N VAL A 423 -7.51 8.54 -24.03
CA VAL A 423 -7.08 7.85 -22.79
C VAL A 423 -5.58 7.98 -22.67
N GLU A 424 -5.10 9.20 -22.52
CA GLU A 424 -3.72 9.46 -22.13
C GLU A 424 -3.73 10.46 -20.97
N ASP A 425 -3.83 9.90 -19.75
CA ASP A 425 -3.15 10.37 -18.52
C ASP A 425 -3.94 9.97 -17.28
N MET A 426 -3.87 8.70 -16.88
CA MET A 426 -4.02 8.26 -15.47
C MET A 426 -3.22 6.97 -15.25
N SER A 427 -1.91 7.11 -15.11
CA SER A 427 -1.03 6.04 -14.62
C SER A 427 -0.23 6.54 -13.42
N ASP A 428 -0.89 6.59 -12.26
CA ASP A 428 -0.21 6.48 -10.97
C ASP A 428 -0.89 5.38 -10.15
N VAL A 429 -0.88 4.17 -10.72
CA VAL A 429 -1.13 2.95 -9.94
C VAL A 429 0.24 2.52 -9.44
N GLU A 430 0.44 2.55 -8.12
CA GLU A 430 1.66 2.08 -7.47
C GLU A 430 1.99 0.63 -7.93
N LEU A 431 2.87 0.53 -8.93
CA LEU A 431 3.53 -0.72 -9.31
C LEU A 431 4.50 -1.05 -8.19
N VAL A 432 4.05 -1.92 -7.29
CA VAL A 432 4.90 -2.58 -6.30
C VAL A 432 5.94 -3.41 -7.05
N ASN A 433 7.14 -2.87 -7.18
CA ASN A 433 8.32 -3.54 -7.74
C ASN A 433 8.58 -4.85 -7.00
N GLY A 434 8.37 -5.96 -7.70
CA GLY A 434 8.81 -7.30 -7.35
C GLY A 434 9.71 -7.87 -8.46
N ASP A 435 10.73 -8.60 -8.04
CA ASP A 435 11.62 -9.51 -8.78
C ASP A 435 12.80 -8.89 -9.54
N GLU A 436 14.03 -9.16 -9.10
CA GLU A 436 14.84 -10.41 -9.20
C GLU A 436 15.74 -10.41 -10.44
N ALA A 437 17.04 -10.38 -10.12
CA ALA A 437 18.23 -10.79 -10.86
C ALA A 437 18.08 -11.44 -12.26
N GLY A 438 18.71 -10.78 -13.24
CA GLY A 438 19.84 -11.36 -14.00
C GLY A 438 19.52 -12.21 -15.24
N SER A 439 19.76 -11.64 -16.42
CA SER A 439 20.58 -12.27 -17.46
C SER A 439 20.97 -11.25 -18.52
N GLU A 440 22.28 -11.08 -18.72
CA GLU A 440 22.85 -10.35 -19.84
C GLU A 440 22.69 -11.14 -21.15
N SER A 441 22.44 -10.44 -22.25
CA SER A 441 23.04 -10.77 -23.55
C SER A 441 22.98 -9.57 -24.48
N ASP A 442 24.16 -9.09 -24.78
CA ASP A 442 24.60 -8.06 -25.72
C ASP A 442 24.43 -8.49 -27.19
N ALA A 443 24.02 -7.57 -28.08
CA ALA A 443 24.29 -7.59 -29.52
C ALA A 443 23.77 -6.29 -30.22
N SER A 444 24.63 -5.28 -30.18
CA SER A 444 24.96 -4.23 -31.17
C SER A 444 24.24 -4.11 -32.54
N GLU A 445 23.97 -2.82 -32.90
CA GLU A 445 24.29 -2.04 -34.13
C GLU A 445 23.85 -2.61 -35.51
N ASP A 446 23.43 -1.86 -36.54
CA ASP A 446 23.47 -0.44 -36.92
C ASP A 446 22.55 -0.31 -38.17
N ASP A 447 21.93 0.84 -38.43
CA ASP A 447 22.18 1.63 -39.66
C ASP A 447 21.41 2.96 -39.66
N ALA A 448 22.11 3.98 -40.15
CA ALA A 448 21.80 5.40 -40.14
C ALA A 448 20.89 5.82 -41.31
N ASP A 449 20.24 6.99 -41.22
CA ASP A 449 20.74 8.18 -41.93
C ASP A 449 20.00 9.48 -41.54
N ASP A 450 20.76 10.55 -41.74
CA ASP A 450 20.73 11.95 -41.33
C ASP A 450 19.59 12.84 -41.88
N SER A 451 19.16 13.83 -41.07
CA SER A 451 19.10 15.24 -41.51
C SER A 451 18.73 16.19 -40.35
N SER A 452 19.61 17.16 -40.11
CA SER A 452 19.47 18.27 -39.17
C SER A 452 18.33 19.25 -39.50
N SER A 453 17.61 19.77 -38.48
CA SER A 453 17.30 21.21 -38.34
C SER A 453 16.44 21.52 -37.08
N SER A 454 16.94 22.48 -36.29
CA SER A 454 16.23 23.45 -35.43
C SER A 454 15.04 23.02 -34.55
N LYS A 455 15.26 23.14 -33.23
CA LYS A 455 14.22 23.25 -32.21
C LYS A 455 13.29 24.44 -32.48
N SER A 456 11.98 24.18 -32.44
CA SER A 456 10.96 25.17 -32.09
C SER A 456 10.07 24.56 -31.02
N ASP A 457 10.02 25.22 -29.87
CA ASP A 457 9.04 25.01 -28.82
C ASP A 457 7.63 25.21 -29.40
N SER A 458 6.79 24.18 -29.28
CA SER A 458 5.35 24.30 -29.48
C SER A 458 4.72 24.04 -28.12
N ALA A 459 4.26 25.13 -27.51
CA ALA A 459 3.58 25.18 -26.24
C ALA A 459 2.30 24.34 -26.26
N GLU A 460 2.09 23.64 -25.15
CA GLU A 460 0.86 22.96 -24.80
C GLU A 460 -0.25 23.97 -24.51
N ALA A 461 -1.43 23.73 -25.07
CA ALA A 461 -2.64 24.46 -24.78
C ALA A 461 -3.82 23.49 -24.69
N SER A 462 -4.12 23.02 -23.48
CA SER A 462 -5.42 22.42 -23.15
C SER A 462 -5.69 22.43 -21.64
N GLY A 463 -5.51 23.60 -21.00
CA GLY A 463 -6.01 23.90 -19.66
C GLY A 463 -6.91 25.15 -19.61
N ASP A 464 -7.25 25.70 -20.77
CA ASP A 464 -7.71 27.10 -20.92
C ASP A 464 -9.18 27.32 -20.52
N ASP A 465 -10.00 26.27 -20.39
CA ASP A 465 -11.46 26.46 -20.28
C ASP A 465 -11.93 26.74 -18.84
N GLU A 466 -11.29 26.16 -17.81
CA GLU A 466 -11.66 26.41 -16.40
C GLU A 466 -11.06 27.73 -15.85
N GLU A 467 -9.85 28.09 -16.32
CA GLU A 467 -9.18 29.34 -15.94
C GLU A 467 -9.88 30.53 -16.61
N ALA A 468 -10.27 30.42 -17.88
CA ALA A 468 -11.06 31.45 -18.57
C ALA A 468 -12.44 31.69 -17.93
N VAL A 469 -13.12 30.64 -17.45
CA VAL A 469 -14.42 30.79 -16.75
C VAL A 469 -14.24 31.45 -15.38
N PHE A 470 -13.15 31.13 -14.66
CA PHE A 470 -12.81 31.79 -13.40
C PHE A 470 -12.46 33.26 -13.62
N ASP A 471 -11.60 33.56 -14.60
CA ASP A 471 -11.20 34.91 -14.96
C ASP A 471 -12.40 35.74 -15.43
N ARG A 472 -13.35 35.13 -16.15
CA ARG A 472 -14.59 35.79 -16.55
C ARG A 472 -15.48 36.11 -15.35
N LYS A 473 -15.62 35.20 -14.37
CA LYS A 473 -16.39 35.46 -13.14
C LYS A 473 -15.69 36.46 -12.22
N LEU A 474 -14.37 36.45 -12.20
CA LEU A 474 -13.54 37.39 -11.46
C LEU A 474 -13.62 38.79 -12.09
N ALA A 475 -13.59 38.90 -13.41
CA ALA A 475 -13.78 40.14 -14.16
C ALA A 475 -15.19 40.72 -13.99
N ASP A 476 -16.21 39.86 -13.96
CA ASP A 476 -17.60 40.27 -13.71
C ASP A 476 -17.78 40.75 -12.25
N ALA A 477 -17.12 40.09 -11.28
CA ALA A 477 -17.10 40.50 -9.88
C ALA A 477 -16.29 41.80 -9.64
N LEU A 478 -15.24 42.06 -10.43
CA LEU A 478 -14.43 43.28 -10.39
C LEU A 478 -15.01 44.40 -11.27
N GLY A 479 -16.11 44.16 -12.00
CA GLY A 479 -16.77 45.15 -12.85
C GLY A 479 -15.97 45.57 -14.09
N THR A 480 -14.94 44.84 -14.48
CA THR A 480 -14.01 45.21 -15.57
C THR A 480 -14.54 44.85 -16.97
N ALA A 481 -15.66 44.13 -17.07
CA ALA A 481 -16.23 43.62 -18.33
C ALA A 481 -16.88 44.68 -19.26
N LYS A 482 -16.74 45.99 -18.98
CA LYS A 482 -17.34 47.10 -19.76
C LYS A 482 -16.36 48.17 -20.23
N ALA A 483 -15.07 47.84 -20.38
CA ALA A 483 -14.04 48.77 -20.83
C ALA A 483 -13.42 48.40 -22.20
N GLU A 484 -14.22 47.89 -23.14
CA GLU A 484 -13.81 47.70 -24.54
C GLU A 484 -14.79 48.34 -25.52
N GLU A 485 -14.93 49.66 -25.49
CA GLU A 485 -15.12 50.50 -26.69
C GLU A 485 -14.57 51.91 -26.36
N GLY A 486 -13.65 52.40 -27.19
CA GLY A 486 -12.68 53.43 -26.83
C GLY A 486 -13.20 54.83 -26.48
N SER A 487 -12.52 55.46 -25.53
CA SER A 487 -12.19 56.89 -25.52
C SER A 487 -11.06 57.11 -24.52
N ASP A 488 -9.99 57.73 -24.98
CA ASP A 488 -8.85 58.23 -24.21
C ASP A 488 -9.34 59.50 -23.47
N ASP A 489 -9.59 59.41 -22.16
CA ASP A 489 -9.67 60.58 -21.28
C ASP A 489 -9.32 60.16 -19.83
N ASP A 490 -8.22 60.72 -19.33
CA ASP A 490 -7.73 60.59 -17.96
C ASP A 490 -8.73 61.23 -16.98
N ASP A 491 -9.49 60.41 -16.24
CA ASP A 491 -10.15 60.81 -14.99
C ASP A 491 -10.00 59.67 -13.97
N GLU A 492 -8.96 59.79 -13.12
CA GLU A 492 -8.75 59.00 -11.91
C GLU A 492 -9.94 59.21 -10.95
N SER A 493 -10.97 58.38 -11.08
CA SER A 493 -11.96 58.19 -10.01
C SER A 493 -11.41 57.16 -9.02
N ASP A 494 -10.82 57.67 -7.94
CA ASP A 494 -10.49 56.90 -6.74
C ASP A 494 -11.70 56.05 -6.33
N MET A 495 -11.57 54.72 -6.41
CA MET A 495 -12.53 53.80 -5.80
C MET A 495 -12.59 54.09 -4.31
N ASP A 496 -13.76 54.50 -3.82
CA ASP A 496 -14.01 54.79 -2.41
C ASP A 496 -13.72 53.55 -1.54
N ASP A 497 -13.07 53.71 -0.38
CA ASP A 497 -12.65 52.62 0.52
C ASP A 497 -13.84 51.72 0.94
N GLU A 498 -15.06 52.26 0.94
CA GLU A 498 -16.31 51.53 1.19
C GLU A 498 -16.68 50.54 0.08
N GLN A 499 -16.31 50.82 -1.18
CA GLN A 499 -16.55 49.93 -2.32
C GLN A 499 -15.54 48.77 -2.39
N MET A 500 -14.31 48.98 -1.91
CA MET A 500 -13.30 47.91 -1.80
C MET A 500 -13.67 46.88 -0.73
N MET A 501 -14.29 47.30 0.38
CA MET A 501 -14.83 46.40 1.41
C MET A 501 -16.09 45.63 0.95
N ALA A 502 -16.84 46.14 -0.03
CA ALA A 502 -18.03 45.48 -0.55
C ALA A 502 -17.71 44.27 -1.48
N LEU A 503 -16.50 44.18 -2.02
CA LEU A 503 -16.06 43.11 -2.94
C LEU A 503 -15.41 41.91 -2.22
N GLU A 504 -14.92 42.10 -1.00
CA GLU A 504 -14.27 41.07 -0.18
C GLU A 504 -15.18 39.85 0.15
N PRO A 505 -16.49 40.02 0.44
CA PRO A 505 -17.40 38.89 0.67
C PRO A 505 -17.61 38.03 -0.59
N HIS A 506 -17.64 38.64 -1.77
CA HIS A 506 -17.86 37.96 -3.05
C HIS A 506 -16.64 37.13 -3.47
N LEU A 507 -15.43 37.69 -3.38
CA LEU A 507 -14.17 36.96 -3.58
C LEU A 507 -14.04 35.79 -2.59
N THR A 508 -14.35 36.02 -1.32
CA THR A 508 -14.33 34.97 -0.29
C THR A 508 -15.33 33.86 -0.59
N ASN A 509 -16.50 34.17 -1.15
CA ASN A 509 -17.49 33.17 -1.55
C ASN A 509 -17.02 32.37 -2.78
N ILE A 510 -16.43 33.01 -3.79
CA ILE A 510 -15.87 32.33 -4.98
C ILE A 510 -14.73 31.37 -4.57
N PHE A 511 -13.82 31.79 -3.69
CA PHE A 511 -12.76 30.90 -3.18
C PHE A 511 -13.31 29.78 -2.28
N LYS A 512 -14.36 30.04 -1.49
CA LYS A 512 -15.03 29.02 -0.68
C LYS A 512 -15.77 27.99 -1.55
N GLU A 513 -16.44 28.43 -2.62
CA GLU A 513 -17.10 27.55 -3.59
C GLU A 513 -16.07 26.70 -4.32
N ARG A 514 -14.98 27.30 -4.85
CA ARG A 514 -13.88 26.52 -5.47
C ARG A 514 -13.24 25.53 -4.52
N LYS A 515 -13.04 25.90 -3.24
CA LYS A 515 -12.49 24.98 -2.23
C LYS A 515 -13.47 23.84 -1.91
N LYS A 516 -14.78 24.10 -1.88
CA LYS A 516 -15.81 23.07 -1.74
C LYS A 516 -15.88 22.16 -2.97
N ASP A 517 -15.79 22.72 -4.16
CA ASP A 517 -15.86 21.97 -5.43
C ASP A 517 -14.60 21.13 -5.66
N ALA A 518 -13.42 21.67 -5.36
CA ALA A 518 -12.16 20.92 -5.37
C ALA A 518 -12.17 19.81 -4.31
N SER A 519 -12.71 20.07 -3.11
CA SER A 519 -12.88 19.05 -2.07
C SER A 519 -13.85 17.94 -2.49
N LYS A 520 -14.98 18.29 -3.12
CA LYS A 520 -15.96 17.31 -3.64
C LYS A 520 -15.40 16.49 -4.81
N LYS A 521 -14.66 17.13 -5.73
CA LYS A 521 -13.98 16.45 -6.85
C LYS A 521 -12.90 15.49 -6.35
N GLN A 522 -12.13 15.90 -5.33
CA GLN A 522 -11.15 15.04 -4.68
C GLN A 522 -11.84 13.87 -3.94
N GLU A 523 -12.91 14.14 -3.20
CA GLU A 523 -13.68 13.12 -2.49
C GLU A 523 -14.28 12.09 -3.46
N GLY A 524 -14.83 12.53 -4.59
CA GLY A 524 -15.30 11.65 -5.66
C GLY A 524 -14.18 10.80 -6.29
N LYS A 525 -12.99 11.38 -6.47
CA LYS A 525 -11.80 10.68 -6.96
C LYS A 525 -11.33 9.62 -5.96
N ASP A 526 -11.23 9.98 -4.68
CA ASP A 526 -10.83 9.09 -3.59
C ASP A 526 -11.84 7.94 -3.43
N ALA A 527 -13.14 8.25 -3.49
CA ALA A 527 -14.21 7.26 -3.46
C ALA A 527 -14.10 6.25 -4.62
N LYS A 528 -13.89 6.76 -5.84
CA LYS A 528 -13.67 5.94 -7.03
C LYS A 528 -12.44 5.04 -6.86
N GLU A 529 -11.32 5.61 -6.42
CA GLU A 529 -10.08 4.86 -6.21
C GLU A 529 -10.26 3.76 -5.16
N ASN A 530 -10.93 4.05 -4.05
CA ASN A 530 -11.22 3.09 -3.00
C ASN A 530 -12.02 1.89 -3.50
N ILE A 531 -13.08 2.13 -4.28
CA ILE A 531 -13.91 1.04 -4.85
C ILE A 531 -13.13 0.26 -5.90
N VAL A 532 -12.42 0.94 -6.80
CA VAL A 532 -11.60 0.29 -7.84
C VAL A 532 -10.55 -0.62 -7.18
N ASN A 533 -9.88 -0.13 -6.13
CA ASN A 533 -8.93 -0.92 -5.37
C ASN A 533 -9.60 -2.09 -4.65
N PHE A 534 -10.79 -1.90 -4.07
CA PHE A 534 -11.53 -2.96 -3.41
C PHE A 534 -11.96 -4.06 -4.40
N LYS A 535 -12.52 -3.70 -5.56
CA LYS A 535 -12.84 -4.64 -6.65
C LYS A 535 -11.61 -5.40 -7.10
N ASN A 536 -10.48 -4.73 -7.29
CA ASN A 536 -9.23 -5.39 -7.67
C ASN A 536 -8.77 -6.41 -6.62
N ARG A 537 -8.94 -6.13 -5.33
CA ARG A 537 -8.61 -7.06 -4.24
C ARG A 537 -9.59 -8.24 -4.20
N VAL A 538 -10.88 -8.02 -4.45
CA VAL A 538 -11.87 -9.10 -4.61
C VAL A 538 -11.52 -10.00 -5.80
N LEU A 539 -11.09 -9.42 -6.92
CA LEU A 539 -10.62 -10.19 -8.09
C LEU A 539 -9.38 -11.04 -7.78
N ASP A 540 -8.53 -10.65 -6.83
CA ASP A 540 -7.42 -11.50 -6.36
C ASP A 540 -7.95 -12.73 -5.62
N LEU A 541 -8.94 -12.57 -4.74
CA LEU A 541 -9.59 -13.69 -4.06
C LEU A 541 -10.27 -14.63 -5.07
N LEU A 542 -11.01 -14.07 -6.05
CA LEU A 542 -11.62 -14.88 -7.10
C LEU A 542 -10.59 -15.59 -7.99
N SER A 543 -9.45 -14.97 -8.24
CA SER A 543 -8.33 -15.63 -8.94
C SER A 543 -7.82 -16.86 -8.17
N ILE A 544 -7.75 -16.78 -6.84
CA ILE A 544 -7.40 -17.92 -5.97
C ILE A 544 -8.48 -19.00 -6.07
N TYR A 545 -9.75 -18.61 -6.00
CA TYR A 545 -10.88 -19.53 -6.06
C TYR A 545 -10.89 -20.34 -7.37
N VAL A 546 -10.86 -19.68 -8.53
CA VAL A 546 -10.92 -20.36 -9.83
C VAL A 546 -9.66 -21.18 -10.14
N LYS A 547 -8.53 -20.90 -9.47
CA LYS A 547 -7.30 -21.71 -9.56
C LYS A 547 -7.40 -23.01 -8.78
N GLY A 548 -8.00 -22.96 -7.59
CA GLY A 548 -8.10 -24.10 -6.67
C GLY A 548 -9.34 -24.95 -6.91
N GLN A 549 -10.46 -24.31 -7.25
CA GLN A 549 -11.80 -24.91 -7.29
C GLN A 549 -12.43 -24.89 -8.70
N TYR A 550 -11.61 -24.91 -9.75
CA TYR A 550 -12.07 -24.91 -11.14
C TYR A 550 -13.04 -26.04 -11.51
N GLY A 551 -13.06 -27.15 -10.76
CA GLY A 551 -14.00 -28.25 -11.01
C GLY A 551 -15.37 -28.06 -10.36
N GLN A 552 -15.52 -27.09 -9.44
CA GLN A 552 -16.78 -26.88 -8.73
C GLN A 552 -17.80 -26.15 -9.62
N THR A 553 -19.04 -26.63 -9.63
CA THR A 553 -20.14 -26.03 -10.40
C THR A 553 -20.37 -24.56 -10.03
N LEU A 554 -20.21 -24.22 -8.75
CA LEU A 554 -20.36 -22.87 -8.22
C LEU A 554 -19.43 -21.85 -8.92
N ALA A 555 -18.29 -22.27 -9.47
CA ALA A 555 -17.42 -21.37 -10.22
C ALA A 555 -18.01 -20.89 -11.56
N LEU A 556 -19.07 -21.53 -12.08
CA LEU A 556 -19.79 -21.05 -13.27
C LEU A 556 -20.52 -19.74 -13.02
N ASP A 557 -20.94 -19.47 -11.79
CA ASP A 557 -21.72 -18.28 -11.41
C ASP A 557 -20.91 -17.00 -11.55
N LEU A 558 -19.58 -17.10 -11.65
CA LEU A 558 -18.68 -15.97 -11.91
C LEU A 558 -18.69 -15.49 -13.37
N ILE A 559 -19.16 -16.31 -14.31
CA ILE A 559 -19.03 -16.02 -15.74
C ILE A 559 -19.75 -14.73 -16.12
N VAL A 560 -21.03 -14.63 -15.77
CA VAL A 560 -21.86 -13.47 -16.14
C VAL A 560 -21.40 -12.20 -15.41
N PRO A 561 -21.25 -12.18 -14.06
CA PRO A 561 -20.79 -10.99 -13.35
C PRO A 561 -19.44 -10.46 -13.83
N LEU A 562 -18.48 -11.33 -14.13
CA LEU A 562 -17.17 -10.89 -14.64
C LEU A 562 -17.27 -10.35 -16.07
N THR A 563 -18.11 -10.93 -16.95
CA THR A 563 -18.32 -10.35 -18.30
C THR A 563 -18.97 -8.97 -18.23
N ILE A 564 -19.92 -8.77 -17.31
CA ILE A 564 -20.54 -7.46 -17.08
C ILE A 564 -19.50 -6.47 -16.53
N LEU A 565 -18.72 -6.86 -15.52
CA LEU A 565 -17.67 -6.03 -14.94
C LEU A 565 -16.66 -5.54 -15.98
N VAL A 566 -16.21 -6.42 -16.89
CA VAL A 566 -15.27 -6.04 -17.96
C VAL A 566 -15.83 -4.95 -18.87
N ARG A 567 -17.16 -4.91 -19.06
CA ARG A 567 -17.84 -3.85 -19.84
C ARG A 567 -18.07 -2.58 -19.03
N THR A 568 -18.49 -2.71 -17.77
CA THR A 568 -19.01 -1.58 -16.98
C THR A 568 -17.95 -0.86 -16.16
N SER A 569 -16.80 -1.50 -15.90
CA SER A 569 -15.73 -0.84 -15.15
C SER A 569 -15.15 0.34 -15.94
N THR A 570 -14.92 1.44 -15.24
CA THR A 570 -14.26 2.64 -15.77
C THR A 570 -12.74 2.55 -15.64
N SER A 571 -12.24 1.54 -14.93
CA SER A 571 -10.82 1.30 -14.71
C SER A 571 -10.33 0.19 -15.64
N LYS A 572 -9.49 0.54 -16.63
CA LYS A 572 -8.88 -0.43 -17.55
C LYS A 572 -8.15 -1.57 -16.81
N PRO A 573 -7.32 -1.32 -15.77
CA PRO A 573 -6.73 -2.41 -14.97
C PRO A 573 -7.74 -3.37 -14.37
N THR A 574 -8.89 -2.85 -13.90
CA THR A 574 -9.97 -3.67 -13.31
C THR A 574 -10.65 -4.53 -14.36
N SER A 575 -10.96 -3.98 -15.54
CA SER A 575 -11.47 -4.76 -16.67
C SER A 575 -10.49 -5.84 -17.13
N GLU A 576 -9.20 -5.52 -17.25
CA GLU A 576 -8.16 -6.48 -17.63
C GLU A 576 -8.05 -7.61 -16.61
N LYS A 577 -8.10 -7.28 -15.32
CA LYS A 577 -8.07 -8.25 -14.23
C LYS A 577 -9.33 -9.11 -14.17
N GLY A 578 -10.52 -8.55 -14.42
CA GLY A 578 -11.76 -9.30 -14.54
C GLY A 578 -11.71 -10.35 -15.65
N PHE A 579 -11.17 -9.97 -16.83
CA PHE A 579 -10.94 -10.93 -17.91
C PHE A 579 -9.83 -11.94 -17.57
N ALA A 580 -8.79 -11.53 -16.83
CA ALA A 580 -7.73 -12.44 -16.37
C ALA A 580 -8.27 -13.56 -15.47
N VAL A 581 -9.21 -13.25 -14.57
CA VAL A 581 -9.90 -14.27 -13.73
C VAL A 581 -10.62 -15.30 -14.60
N LEU A 582 -11.43 -14.84 -15.58
CA LEU A 582 -12.12 -15.73 -16.52
C LEU A 582 -11.13 -16.61 -17.30
N LYS A 583 -10.06 -16.02 -17.82
CA LYS A 583 -9.01 -16.74 -18.54
C LYS A 583 -8.37 -17.80 -17.64
N GLN A 584 -8.00 -17.44 -16.41
CA GLN A 584 -7.40 -18.35 -15.45
C GLN A 584 -8.32 -19.51 -15.10
N TYR A 585 -9.63 -19.27 -14.98
CA TYR A 585 -10.62 -20.31 -14.76
C TYR A 585 -10.63 -21.33 -15.91
N PHE A 586 -10.77 -20.85 -17.15
CA PHE A 586 -10.83 -21.71 -18.34
C PHE A 586 -9.52 -22.47 -18.58
N ASP A 587 -8.39 -21.80 -18.36
CA ASP A 587 -7.06 -22.37 -18.52
C ASP A 587 -6.79 -23.43 -17.42
N SER A 588 -7.27 -23.23 -16.19
CA SER A 588 -7.16 -24.21 -15.10
C SER A 588 -7.95 -25.49 -15.42
N CYS A 589 -9.20 -25.36 -15.87
CA CYS A 589 -9.99 -26.50 -16.33
C CYS A 589 -9.29 -27.27 -17.47
N SER A 590 -8.75 -26.54 -18.45
CA SER A 590 -8.07 -27.13 -19.60
C SER A 590 -6.78 -27.85 -19.21
N LYS A 591 -5.96 -27.24 -18.34
CA LYS A 591 -4.70 -27.79 -17.83
C LYS A 591 -4.92 -29.09 -17.06
N HIS A 592 -5.95 -29.14 -16.22
CA HIS A 592 -6.27 -30.30 -15.40
C HIS A 592 -7.18 -31.33 -16.10
N LYS A 593 -7.68 -31.00 -17.30
CA LYS A 593 -8.64 -31.83 -18.07
C LYS A 593 -9.91 -32.18 -17.28
N THR A 594 -10.33 -31.26 -16.41
CA THR A 594 -11.51 -31.41 -15.57
C THR A 594 -12.42 -30.22 -15.85
N LEU A 595 -13.66 -30.51 -16.23
CA LEU A 595 -14.71 -29.51 -16.43
C LEU A 595 -15.71 -29.60 -15.27
N PRO A 596 -16.35 -28.47 -14.90
CA PRO A 596 -17.48 -28.48 -13.98
C PRO A 596 -18.60 -29.41 -14.47
N GLN A 597 -19.33 -30.01 -13.53
CA GLN A 597 -20.45 -30.90 -13.83
C GLN A 597 -21.76 -30.35 -13.22
N PRO A 598 -22.40 -29.35 -13.86
CA PRO A 598 -23.70 -28.85 -13.42
C PRO A 598 -24.76 -29.95 -13.45
N GLN A 599 -25.50 -30.10 -12.35
CA GLN A 599 -26.65 -30.99 -12.28
C GLN A 599 -27.83 -30.42 -13.09
N ASP A 600 -28.02 -29.11 -13.01
CA ASP A 600 -29.00 -28.38 -13.80
C ASP A 600 -28.37 -27.88 -15.11
N GLN A 601 -28.61 -28.63 -16.18
CA GLN A 601 -28.12 -28.31 -17.53
C GLN A 601 -28.92 -27.15 -18.15
N GLU A 602 -30.18 -26.96 -17.76
CA GLU A 602 -31.03 -25.85 -18.24
C GLU A 602 -30.55 -24.53 -17.67
N ALA A 603 -30.17 -24.48 -16.39
CA ALA A 603 -29.54 -23.31 -15.79
C ALA A 603 -28.24 -22.92 -16.53
N CYS A 604 -27.38 -23.89 -16.86
CA CYS A 604 -26.14 -23.62 -17.61
C CYS A 604 -26.42 -23.12 -19.04
N LEU A 605 -27.46 -23.63 -19.71
CA LEU A 605 -27.94 -23.10 -20.99
C LEU A 605 -28.47 -21.66 -20.86
N SER A 606 -29.16 -21.35 -19.76
CA SER A 606 -29.61 -19.99 -19.46
C SER A 606 -28.45 -19.02 -19.25
N VAL A 607 -27.38 -19.45 -18.55
CA VAL A 607 -26.14 -18.67 -18.42
C VAL A 607 -25.53 -18.40 -19.80
N LEU A 608 -25.46 -19.41 -20.68
CA LEU A 608 -24.98 -19.24 -22.06
C LEU A 608 -25.82 -18.22 -22.85
N GLN A 609 -27.15 -18.27 -22.69
CA GLN A 609 -28.04 -17.29 -23.31
C GLN A 609 -27.79 -15.88 -22.77
N THR A 610 -27.61 -15.73 -21.45
CA THR A 610 -27.30 -14.43 -20.83
C THR A 610 -25.99 -13.85 -21.37
N VAL A 611 -24.96 -14.68 -21.58
CA VAL A 611 -23.70 -14.24 -22.21
C VAL A 611 -23.94 -13.79 -23.66
N HIS A 612 -24.80 -14.46 -24.43
CA HIS A 612 -25.18 -14.02 -25.78
C HIS A 612 -25.93 -12.69 -25.78
N GLU A 613 -26.81 -12.45 -24.81
CA GLU A 613 -27.47 -11.14 -24.65
C GLU A 613 -26.47 -10.06 -24.24
N GLU A 614 -25.49 -10.38 -23.39
CA GLU A 614 -24.43 -9.46 -22.98
C GLU A 614 -23.54 -9.03 -24.17
N MET A 615 -23.26 -9.92 -25.12
CA MET A 615 -22.54 -9.59 -26.36
C MET A 615 -23.24 -8.50 -27.19
N LYS A 616 -24.57 -8.43 -27.13
CA LYS A 616 -25.35 -7.45 -27.91
C LYS A 616 -25.22 -6.03 -27.40
N LYS A 617 -24.88 -5.86 -26.11
CA LYS A 617 -24.68 -4.53 -25.51
C LYS A 617 -23.44 -3.82 -26.07
N GLY A 618 -22.51 -4.57 -26.67
CA GLY A 618 -21.23 -4.08 -27.15
C GLY A 618 -20.28 -3.71 -26.02
N GLY A 619 -19.09 -3.25 -26.38
CA GLY A 619 -18.06 -2.89 -25.42
C GLY A 619 -16.70 -2.82 -26.09
N SER A 620 -15.65 -2.80 -25.28
CA SER A 620 -14.27 -2.86 -25.77
C SER A 620 -13.96 -4.22 -26.41
N LYS A 621 -12.87 -4.29 -27.18
CA LYS A 621 -12.35 -5.56 -27.71
C LYS A 621 -12.08 -6.58 -26.59
N LEU A 622 -11.70 -6.12 -25.40
CA LEU A 622 -11.49 -6.94 -24.22
C LEU A 622 -12.80 -7.60 -23.76
N HIS A 623 -13.90 -6.83 -23.70
CA HIS A 623 -15.24 -7.35 -23.38
C HIS A 623 -15.71 -8.39 -24.41
N ALA A 624 -15.55 -8.09 -25.70
CA ALA A 624 -15.90 -9.04 -26.76
C ALA A 624 -15.16 -10.39 -26.61
N ASN A 625 -13.87 -10.35 -26.27
CA ASN A 625 -13.07 -11.55 -25.99
C ASN A 625 -13.53 -12.28 -24.72
N ALA A 626 -13.89 -11.54 -23.66
CA ALA A 626 -14.41 -12.11 -22.42
C ALA A 626 -15.71 -12.90 -22.68
N CYS A 627 -16.67 -12.29 -23.38
CA CYS A 627 -17.92 -12.96 -23.74
C CYS A 627 -17.68 -14.16 -24.67
N SER A 628 -16.85 -14.01 -25.71
CA SER A 628 -16.57 -15.07 -26.67
C SER A 628 -16.01 -16.32 -26.00
N ARG A 629 -14.97 -16.15 -25.18
CA ARG A 629 -14.32 -17.25 -24.46
C ARG A 629 -15.25 -17.88 -23.42
N SER A 630 -16.06 -17.07 -22.74
CA SER A 630 -17.05 -17.54 -21.77
C SER A 630 -18.14 -18.39 -22.41
N SER A 631 -18.71 -17.91 -23.52
CA SER A 631 -19.71 -18.63 -24.30
C SER A 631 -19.18 -19.96 -24.82
N LEU A 632 -17.94 -19.96 -25.35
CA LEU A 632 -17.28 -21.18 -25.81
C LEU A 632 -16.98 -22.15 -24.67
N PHE A 633 -16.61 -21.66 -23.49
CA PHE A 633 -16.36 -22.49 -22.32
C PHE A 633 -17.64 -23.20 -21.85
N LEU A 634 -18.76 -22.47 -21.72
CA LEU A 634 -20.06 -23.06 -21.37
C LEU A 634 -20.50 -24.11 -22.38
N ALA A 635 -20.31 -23.85 -23.67
CA ALA A 635 -20.59 -24.83 -24.72
C ALA A 635 -19.75 -26.11 -24.56
N LYS A 636 -18.46 -25.98 -24.22
CA LYS A 636 -17.59 -27.13 -23.93
C LYS A 636 -18.08 -27.93 -22.73
N VAL A 637 -18.50 -27.26 -21.65
CA VAL A 637 -19.03 -27.91 -20.44
C VAL A 637 -20.27 -28.74 -20.79
N LEU A 638 -21.26 -28.14 -21.44
CA LEU A 638 -22.52 -28.80 -21.81
C LEU A 638 -22.33 -29.97 -22.78
N VAL A 639 -21.50 -29.81 -23.81
CA VAL A 639 -21.23 -30.87 -24.79
C VAL A 639 -20.39 -32.00 -24.18
N ALA A 640 -19.52 -31.71 -23.22
CA ALA A 640 -18.77 -32.73 -22.49
C ALA A 640 -19.68 -33.56 -21.56
N LEU A 641 -20.76 -32.99 -21.03
CA LEU A 641 -21.76 -33.71 -20.25
C LEU A 641 -22.62 -34.65 -21.11
N ASP A 642 -23.22 -34.11 -22.17
CA ASP A 642 -23.94 -34.89 -23.18
C ASP A 642 -23.78 -34.26 -24.56
N PRO A 643 -23.21 -34.98 -25.55
CA PRO A 643 -23.12 -34.50 -26.94
C PRO A 643 -24.46 -34.04 -27.55
N LYS A 644 -25.60 -34.48 -27.02
CA LYS A 644 -26.94 -34.05 -27.47
C LYS A 644 -27.23 -32.56 -27.23
N HIS A 645 -26.44 -31.85 -26.41
CA HIS A 645 -26.58 -30.40 -26.28
C HIS A 645 -26.05 -29.64 -27.49
N TYR A 646 -25.18 -30.26 -28.30
CA TYR A 646 -24.53 -29.58 -29.42
C TYR A 646 -25.52 -28.94 -30.42
N PRO A 647 -26.60 -29.61 -30.89
CA PRO A 647 -27.56 -29.00 -31.80
C PRO A 647 -28.25 -27.77 -31.22
N GLN A 648 -28.62 -27.81 -29.94
CA GLN A 648 -29.26 -26.67 -29.27
C GLN A 648 -28.30 -25.48 -29.16
N ILE A 649 -27.05 -25.72 -28.77
CA ILE A 649 -26.02 -24.68 -28.67
C ILE A 649 -25.72 -24.12 -30.07
N ALA A 650 -25.59 -24.97 -31.08
CA ALA A 650 -25.38 -24.55 -32.46
C ALA A 650 -26.52 -23.65 -32.96
N GLN A 651 -27.77 -23.96 -32.59
CA GLN A 651 -28.92 -23.12 -32.89
C GLN A 651 -28.83 -21.76 -32.18
N MET A 652 -28.37 -21.70 -30.94
CA MET A 652 -28.16 -20.43 -30.23
C MET A 652 -27.13 -19.54 -30.95
N TYR A 653 -25.98 -20.10 -31.33
CA TYR A 653 -24.98 -19.38 -32.13
C TYR A 653 -25.50 -18.96 -33.50
N ALA A 654 -26.28 -19.81 -34.18
CA ALA A 654 -26.88 -19.48 -35.47
C ALA A 654 -27.89 -18.31 -35.35
N THR A 655 -28.69 -18.30 -34.29
CA THR A 655 -29.60 -17.18 -33.98
C THR A 655 -28.82 -15.89 -33.73
N LEU A 656 -27.75 -15.96 -32.93
CA LEU A 656 -26.87 -14.81 -32.67
C LEU A 656 -26.21 -14.29 -33.96
N GLN A 657 -25.74 -15.20 -34.82
CA GLN A 657 -25.12 -14.86 -36.11
C GLN A 657 -26.13 -14.24 -37.07
N SER A 658 -27.36 -14.76 -37.11
CA SER A 658 -28.43 -14.18 -37.92
C SER A 658 -28.77 -12.77 -37.47
N GLN A 659 -28.84 -12.52 -36.16
CA GLN A 659 -29.10 -11.19 -35.62
C GLN A 659 -27.95 -10.22 -35.94
N TRP A 660 -26.70 -10.66 -35.79
CA TRP A 660 -25.52 -9.89 -36.17
C TRP A 660 -25.50 -9.54 -37.67
N TYR A 661 -25.80 -10.50 -38.55
CA TYR A 661 -25.79 -10.27 -39.99
C TYR A 661 -26.91 -9.33 -40.48
N LEU A 662 -28.08 -9.42 -39.86
CA LEU A 662 -29.26 -8.61 -40.24
C LEU A 662 -29.19 -7.17 -39.75
N ASP A 663 -28.38 -6.88 -38.73
CA ASP A 663 -28.20 -5.53 -38.19
C ASP A 663 -26.82 -4.95 -38.55
N PRO A 664 -26.73 -4.02 -39.52
CA PRO A 664 -25.48 -3.35 -39.87
C PRO A 664 -24.85 -2.55 -38.73
N LYS A 665 -25.62 -2.21 -37.68
CA LYS A 665 -25.15 -1.51 -36.48
C LYS A 665 -24.90 -2.46 -35.30
N SER A 666 -24.89 -3.77 -35.56
CA SER A 666 -24.69 -4.77 -34.52
C SER A 666 -23.36 -4.54 -33.79
N LYS A 667 -23.43 -4.56 -32.46
CA LYS A 667 -22.25 -4.45 -31.60
C LYS A 667 -21.55 -5.80 -31.34
N ILE A 668 -22.08 -6.90 -31.89
CA ILE A 668 -21.50 -8.24 -31.74
C ILE A 668 -20.22 -8.32 -32.56
N HIS A 669 -19.12 -8.76 -31.94
CA HIS A 669 -17.84 -8.91 -32.62
C HIS A 669 -17.77 -10.23 -33.40
N GLY A 670 -17.31 -10.18 -34.66
CA GLY A 670 -17.29 -11.35 -35.56
C GLY A 670 -16.39 -12.51 -35.10
N SER A 671 -15.42 -12.26 -34.20
CA SER A 671 -14.55 -13.32 -33.65
C SER A 671 -15.31 -14.40 -32.88
N VAL A 672 -16.49 -14.09 -32.34
CA VAL A 672 -17.33 -15.06 -31.62
C VAL A 672 -17.68 -16.25 -32.52
N PHE A 673 -18.00 -15.98 -33.78
CA PHE A 673 -18.38 -17.02 -34.75
C PHE A 673 -17.17 -17.79 -35.27
N THR A 674 -16.02 -17.12 -35.44
CA THR A 674 -14.79 -17.79 -35.89
C THR A 674 -14.25 -18.74 -34.83
N GLU A 675 -14.30 -18.35 -33.55
CA GLU A 675 -13.90 -19.19 -32.42
C GLU A 675 -14.82 -20.41 -32.26
N TRP A 676 -16.14 -20.20 -32.29
CA TRP A 676 -17.13 -21.28 -32.24
C TRP A 676 -16.94 -22.29 -33.38
N THR A 677 -16.77 -21.81 -34.61
CA THR A 677 -16.58 -22.65 -35.79
C THR A 677 -15.26 -23.41 -35.70
N SER A 678 -14.18 -22.75 -35.29
CA SER A 678 -12.86 -23.36 -35.14
C SER A 678 -12.88 -24.49 -34.11
N TRP A 679 -13.54 -24.27 -32.96
CA TRP A 679 -13.71 -25.31 -31.95
C TRP A 679 -14.58 -26.48 -32.44
N SER A 680 -15.69 -26.20 -33.13
CA SER A 680 -16.57 -27.21 -33.69
C SER A 680 -15.83 -28.13 -34.67
N LEU A 681 -14.99 -27.54 -35.54
CA LEU A 681 -14.12 -28.27 -36.47
C LEU A 681 -13.07 -29.12 -35.74
N ALA A 682 -12.44 -28.58 -34.70
CA ALA A 682 -11.44 -29.31 -33.92
C ALA A 682 -12.05 -30.51 -33.17
N THR A 683 -13.24 -30.33 -32.59
CA THR A 683 -13.92 -31.36 -31.80
C THR A 683 -14.47 -32.50 -32.68
N ARG A 684 -14.95 -32.18 -33.89
CA ARG A 684 -15.35 -33.20 -34.88
C ARG A 684 -14.21 -34.16 -35.23
N LYS A 685 -12.98 -33.65 -35.41
CA LYS A 685 -11.80 -34.48 -35.71
C LYS A 685 -11.48 -35.46 -34.57
N GLN A 686 -11.73 -35.07 -33.33
CA GLN A 686 -11.49 -35.91 -32.16
C GLN A 686 -12.57 -36.98 -31.97
N GLN A 687 -13.83 -36.69 -32.31
CA GLN A 687 -14.92 -37.68 -32.28
C GLN A 687 -14.80 -38.75 -33.38
N GLY A 688 -14.18 -38.43 -34.53
CA GLY A 688 -13.93 -39.40 -35.60
C GLY A 688 -12.71 -40.30 -35.42
N SER A 689 -11.92 -40.10 -34.35
CA SER A 689 -10.69 -40.84 -34.03
C SER A 689 -10.82 -41.74 -32.79
N LYS A 690 -11.99 -41.76 -32.14
CA LYS A 690 -12.42 -42.74 -31.14
C LYS A 690 -13.50 -43.61 -31.76
#